data_AF-A0A916C541-F1
#
_entry.id   AF-A0A916C541-F1
#
_cell.length_a   1.000
_cell.length_b   1.000
_cell.length_c   1.000
_cell.angle_alpha   90.00
_cell.angle_beta   90.00
_cell.angle_gamma   90.00
#
_symmetry.space_group_name_H-M   'P 1'
#
loop_
_entity.id
_entity.type
_entity.pdbx_description
1 polymer ?
#
loop_
_entity_poly.entity_id
_entity_poly.type
_entity_poly.pdbx_seq_one_letter_code
_entity_poly.pdbx_strand_id
1 'polypeptide(L)'
;MQRLVTYSLVGIMLLTPFFTACTAAPTSPPPAPPTATPPREPTPAPEPTGLPKPVGAFESGQYRNLFKEWLGKSEAEIQQKIDQAWQQLFYGDDDEQRVYYPVGRDMAYIKDIGNDDIRSEGTSYGMMLAVQLDKKEEFDRLWKWAHTYMLQKDGPYKGYFAWHNKLDGEQIDANPASDGEEWFVMALLFAANRWGNGEGIFNYQVEAQKILDTMLHKNEENTGLATNMFDPETKQVVFVPSGRNATFTDPSYHLPAFYELWALWADKDNDFWKEAAQGSRAFWKTAAHPQTGLMPDYAEFDGTPNRDPEHKDFRYDAFRNAANVAQDWAWFAADPWQVEQSNRLLDFFRAQGLDTYGSLYTLNGKPLAGDRSPGLMAMNAVAGLAADPEKSKDFVQALWDLDIPSGHWRYYDGLLYFLGLLHVSGNYRIYTPDMPKTVRPTPTPDPITQAKFVPRNEQLLFSVGQDLETVAEYVKTVEVDPGGVAMNTSLPRLEGIAAKADSGSGAMFLDELAANHPDSALILGLNVVDSLEAVNSGALDQPIDHLLDRLSALKRPVFLRFGYEFDKAEKRYDPEQYQQAWIKFSRRMKEKQIDNVALVWQSAADCGGTSDARPIEAWYPGDEFVAWVGLSYFAQAACDLAPANAVLNFARQHGKPVMIAGATPQGYDIGQLTYSTDGQDFRHMLSGAIWKEWFQPFFGFIQENTDVIKAVTYLNAPWNSQKRWGPPYANGYWGDARVQANRGVLEKWKAAITDARYLQAAPDLFEKLGYTPPQP
;
A
#
# COMPACT_ATOMS: atom_id res chain seq x y z
N MET A 1 2.20 -55.86 -41.34
CA MET A 1 1.27 -55.68 -42.48
C MET A 1 0.85 -54.22 -42.47
N GLN A 2 1.62 -53.28 -43.03
CA GLN A 2 1.70 -52.86 -44.44
C GLN A 2 0.37 -52.42 -45.09
N ARG A 3 0.19 -51.10 -45.27
CA ARG A 3 0.07 -50.36 -46.56
C ARG A 3 -0.14 -48.86 -46.23
N LEU A 4 0.82 -47.95 -46.43
CA LEU A 4 1.31 -47.27 -47.67
C LEU A 4 0.22 -46.47 -48.43
N VAL A 5 0.28 -45.12 -48.42
CA VAL A 5 0.87 -44.15 -49.42
C VAL A 5 -0.26 -43.52 -50.28
N THR A 6 -0.39 -42.20 -50.49
CA THR A 6 0.44 -41.34 -51.39
C THR A 6 0.06 -39.85 -51.28
N TYR A 7 1.06 -38.95 -51.33
CA TYR A 7 0.97 -37.51 -51.63
C TYR A 7 0.95 -37.25 -53.15
N SER A 8 0.49 -36.08 -53.60
CA SER A 8 0.78 -35.54 -54.95
C SER A 8 1.03 -34.04 -54.92
N LEU A 9 2.15 -33.66 -55.54
CA LEU A 9 2.70 -32.32 -55.81
C LEU A 9 2.54 -32.02 -57.31
N VAL A 10 2.13 -30.81 -57.68
CA VAL A 10 2.41 -30.12 -58.97
C VAL A 10 2.27 -28.62 -58.66
N GLY A 11 3.10 -27.65 -59.03
CA GLY A 11 4.18 -27.52 -60.01
C GLY A 11 4.10 -26.09 -60.58
N ILE A 12 5.14 -25.27 -60.35
CA ILE A 12 5.31 -23.85 -60.72
C ILE A 12 5.57 -23.67 -62.22
N MET A 13 5.11 -22.57 -62.84
CA MET A 13 5.91 -21.87 -63.88
C MET A 13 5.49 -20.40 -64.11
N LEU A 14 6.49 -19.52 -64.06
CA LEU A 14 6.54 -18.11 -64.46
C LEU A 14 6.52 -17.93 -65.98
N LEU A 15 6.07 -16.75 -66.47
CA LEU A 15 6.69 -15.99 -67.59
C LEU A 15 5.99 -14.64 -67.87
N THR A 16 6.78 -13.56 -67.82
CA THR A 16 6.61 -12.25 -68.51
C THR A 16 7.75 -12.12 -69.55
N PRO A 17 7.94 -11.04 -70.35
CA PRO A 17 7.06 -9.97 -70.88
C PRO A 17 7.23 -9.77 -72.43
N PHE A 18 6.59 -8.77 -73.07
CA PHE A 18 7.23 -7.76 -73.96
C PHE A 18 6.23 -6.73 -74.58
N PHE A 19 6.79 -5.55 -74.83
CA PHE A 19 6.25 -4.23 -75.23
C PHE A 19 5.92 -4.03 -76.72
N THR A 20 5.07 -3.02 -77.03
CA THR A 20 5.26 -1.90 -78.01
C THR A 20 4.00 -1.00 -78.01
N ALA A 21 3.99 0.27 -77.58
CA ALA A 21 4.60 1.52 -78.06
C ALA A 21 3.91 2.17 -79.29
N CYS A 22 3.37 3.39 -79.12
CA CYS A 22 3.22 4.39 -80.18
C CYS A 22 3.33 5.83 -79.61
N THR A 23 4.13 6.64 -80.29
CA THR A 23 4.65 8.01 -80.03
C THR A 23 3.63 9.13 -80.37
N ALA A 24 3.69 10.40 -79.94
CA ALA A 24 4.77 11.39 -80.12
C ALA A 24 4.57 12.75 -79.36
N ALA A 25 5.70 13.29 -78.83
CA ALA A 25 6.30 14.66 -78.79
C ALA A 25 5.48 15.99 -78.70
N PRO A 26 6.12 17.18 -78.45
CA PRO A 26 6.52 17.68 -77.13
C PRO A 26 6.01 19.12 -76.84
N THR A 27 5.65 19.43 -75.60
CA THR A 27 5.50 20.82 -75.12
C THR A 27 6.06 20.99 -73.71
N SER A 28 6.71 22.13 -73.51
CA SER A 28 7.40 22.60 -72.30
C SER A 28 6.60 22.48 -70.99
N PRO A 29 7.26 22.27 -69.83
CA PRO A 29 6.58 21.93 -68.58
C PRO A 29 5.88 23.15 -67.97
N PRO A 30 4.58 23.05 -67.61
CA PRO A 30 3.93 24.00 -66.72
C PRO A 30 4.30 23.71 -65.25
N PRO A 31 4.20 24.72 -64.36
CA PRO A 31 4.70 24.65 -62.99
C PRO A 31 3.94 23.61 -62.15
N ALA A 32 4.64 23.02 -61.17
CA ALA A 32 4.10 22.01 -60.28
C ALA A 32 2.83 22.50 -59.56
N PRO A 33 1.75 21.70 -59.54
CA PRO A 33 0.57 22.00 -58.73
C PRO A 33 0.91 21.88 -57.23
N PRO A 34 0.29 22.71 -56.38
CA PRO A 34 0.57 22.70 -54.95
C PRO A 34 0.17 21.35 -54.34
N THR A 35 1.06 20.81 -53.52
CA THR A 35 0.85 19.64 -52.67
C THR A 35 -0.48 19.75 -51.94
N ALA A 36 -1.41 18.84 -52.25
CA ALA A 36 -2.63 18.67 -51.47
C ALA A 36 -2.25 18.17 -50.08
N THR A 37 -2.51 18.99 -49.07
CA THR A 37 -2.51 18.61 -47.66
C THR A 37 -3.37 17.37 -47.44
N PRO A 38 -2.91 16.37 -46.66
CA PRO A 38 -3.75 15.24 -46.28
C PRO A 38 -5.01 15.74 -45.54
N PRO A 39 -6.14 15.02 -45.62
CA PRO A 39 -7.35 15.40 -44.90
C PRO A 39 -7.05 15.52 -43.41
N ARG A 40 -7.42 16.68 -42.84
CA ARG A 40 -7.33 16.97 -41.41
C ARG A 40 -8.06 15.86 -40.66
N GLU A 41 -7.36 15.16 -39.78
CA GLU A 41 -7.98 14.26 -38.80
C GLU A 41 -9.15 14.97 -38.12
N PRO A 42 -10.26 14.27 -37.84
CA PRO A 42 -11.34 14.86 -37.05
C PRO A 42 -10.73 15.32 -35.72
N THR A 43 -10.73 16.64 -35.51
CA THR A 43 -10.34 17.25 -34.24
C THR A 43 -11.07 16.51 -33.12
N PRO A 44 -10.38 15.99 -32.09
CA PRO A 44 -11.05 15.44 -30.92
C PRO A 44 -12.03 16.51 -30.42
N ALA A 45 -13.26 16.09 -30.08
CA ALA A 45 -14.14 16.96 -29.32
C ALA A 45 -13.34 17.46 -28.09
N PRO A 46 -13.46 18.74 -27.71
CA PRO A 46 -12.76 19.25 -26.54
C PRO A 46 -13.12 18.35 -25.34
N GLU A 47 -12.10 17.74 -24.74
CA GLU A 47 -12.25 17.01 -23.49
C GLU A 47 -12.99 17.91 -22.48
N PRO A 48 -13.93 17.37 -21.70
CA PRO A 48 -14.56 18.14 -20.63
C PRO A 48 -13.47 18.60 -19.67
N THR A 49 -13.11 19.88 -19.75
CA THR A 49 -12.18 20.53 -18.84
C THR A 49 -12.82 20.56 -17.45
N GLY A 50 -12.33 19.72 -16.53
CA GLY A 50 -12.66 19.86 -15.11
C GLY A 50 -12.50 18.64 -14.20
N LEU A 51 -12.15 17.46 -14.70
CA LEU A 51 -11.88 16.29 -13.84
C LEU A 51 -10.37 15.99 -13.81
N PRO A 52 -9.78 15.72 -12.63
CA PRO A 52 -8.39 15.25 -12.56
C PRO A 52 -8.22 13.98 -13.42
N LYS A 53 -7.08 13.85 -14.09
CA LYS A 53 -6.74 12.58 -14.75
C LYS A 53 -6.82 11.45 -13.73
N PRO A 54 -7.40 10.28 -14.06
CA PRO A 54 -7.34 9.12 -13.18
C PRO A 54 -5.88 8.81 -12.86
N VAL A 55 -5.55 8.67 -11.57
CA VAL A 55 -4.20 8.32 -11.09
C VAL A 55 -4.24 6.86 -10.66
N GLY A 56 -3.37 6.04 -11.25
CA GLY A 56 -3.24 4.62 -10.90
C GLY A 56 -2.68 4.38 -9.50
N ALA A 57 -2.83 3.15 -8.99
CA ALA A 57 -2.33 2.75 -7.67
C ALA A 57 -0.79 2.83 -7.54
N PHE A 58 -0.05 2.70 -8.64
CA PHE A 58 1.41 2.86 -8.65
C PHE A 58 1.84 4.27 -8.23
N GLU A 59 1.15 5.29 -8.72
CA GLU A 59 1.46 6.69 -8.37
C GLU A 59 0.81 7.12 -7.06
N SER A 60 -0.44 6.71 -6.82
CA SER A 60 -1.21 7.15 -5.64
C SER A 60 -0.90 6.37 -4.36
N GLY A 61 -0.40 5.13 -4.47
CA GLY A 61 -0.31 4.18 -3.36
C GLY A 61 -1.66 3.68 -2.84
N GLN A 62 -2.78 4.10 -3.46
CA GLN A 62 -4.13 3.76 -3.04
C GLN A 62 -4.70 2.65 -3.91
N TYR A 63 -5.14 1.56 -3.28
CA TYR A 63 -5.75 0.42 -3.96
C TYR A 63 -7.24 0.40 -3.65
N ARG A 64 -8.06 0.37 -4.70
CA ARG A 64 -9.52 0.33 -4.56
C ARG A 64 -9.97 -0.97 -3.88
N ASN A 65 -10.98 -0.85 -3.03
CA ASN A 65 -11.60 -1.99 -2.35
C ASN A 65 -13.08 -2.01 -2.73
N LEU A 66 -13.40 -2.79 -3.75
CA LEU A 66 -14.74 -2.82 -4.36
C LEU A 66 -15.77 -3.50 -3.44
N PHE A 67 -15.36 -4.45 -2.60
CA PHE A 67 -16.26 -5.03 -1.58
C PHE A 67 -16.72 -3.97 -0.58
N LYS A 68 -15.82 -3.07 -0.19
CA LYS A 68 -16.16 -1.93 0.67
C LYS A 68 -16.95 -0.86 -0.08
N GLU A 69 -16.42 -0.40 -1.22
CA GLU A 69 -16.99 0.70 -2.01
C GLU A 69 -18.40 0.40 -2.51
N TRP A 70 -18.67 -0.82 -2.98
CA TRP A 70 -19.93 -1.15 -3.65
C TRP A 70 -20.91 -1.93 -2.80
N LEU A 71 -20.40 -2.80 -1.92
CA LEU A 71 -21.24 -3.70 -1.11
C LEU A 71 -21.29 -3.28 0.37
N GLY A 72 -20.48 -2.31 0.80
CA GLY A 72 -20.44 -1.84 2.19
C GLY A 72 -19.88 -2.88 3.17
N LYS A 73 -19.07 -3.84 2.69
CA LYS A 73 -18.44 -4.84 3.55
C LYS A 73 -17.38 -4.18 4.44
N SER A 74 -17.35 -4.58 5.71
CA SER A 74 -16.32 -4.15 6.64
C SER A 74 -14.98 -4.81 6.33
N GLU A 75 -13.87 -4.17 6.71
CA GLU A 75 -12.53 -4.75 6.55
C GLU A 75 -12.41 -6.11 7.27
N ALA A 76 -13.10 -6.28 8.40
CA ALA A 76 -13.10 -7.54 9.15
C ALA A 76 -13.79 -8.68 8.37
N GLU A 77 -14.93 -8.41 7.72
CA GLU A 77 -15.61 -9.41 6.87
C GLU A 77 -14.75 -9.78 5.65
N ILE A 78 -14.13 -8.78 5.03
CA ILE A 78 -13.27 -8.97 3.86
C ILE A 78 -12.04 -9.80 4.23
N GLN A 79 -11.35 -9.43 5.31
CA GLN A 79 -10.20 -10.17 5.81
C GLN A 79 -10.59 -11.60 6.19
N GLN A 80 -11.74 -11.80 6.83
CA GLN A 80 -12.23 -13.14 7.16
C GLN A 80 -12.44 -13.99 5.90
N LYS A 81 -13.01 -13.44 4.81
CA LYS A 81 -13.21 -14.17 3.56
C LYS A 81 -11.88 -14.55 2.89
N ILE A 82 -10.89 -13.65 2.92
CA ILE A 82 -9.52 -13.90 2.45
C ILE A 82 -8.84 -15.00 3.28
N ASP A 83 -8.92 -14.92 4.60
CA ASP A 83 -8.33 -15.90 5.51
C ASP A 83 -8.97 -17.28 5.32
N GLN A 84 -10.29 -17.34 5.11
CA GLN A 84 -10.99 -18.60 4.80
C GLN A 84 -10.53 -19.21 3.47
N ALA A 85 -10.37 -18.39 2.43
CA ALA A 85 -9.85 -18.85 1.14
C ALA A 85 -8.42 -19.39 1.27
N TRP A 86 -7.55 -18.69 2.00
CA TRP A 86 -6.21 -19.18 2.33
C TRP A 86 -6.26 -20.52 3.04
N GLN A 87 -7.01 -20.62 4.14
CA GLN A 87 -7.11 -21.85 4.92
C GLN A 87 -7.64 -23.02 4.09
N GLN A 88 -8.70 -22.83 3.30
CA GLN A 88 -9.28 -23.91 2.50
C GLN A 88 -8.33 -24.36 1.38
N LEU A 89 -7.82 -23.43 0.56
CA LEU A 89 -7.06 -23.77 -0.63
C LEU A 89 -5.62 -24.19 -0.32
N PHE A 90 -5.04 -23.74 0.81
CA PHE A 90 -3.68 -24.11 1.20
C PHE A 90 -3.61 -25.22 2.26
N TYR A 91 -4.58 -25.28 3.17
CA TYR A 91 -4.52 -26.14 4.35
C TYR A 91 -5.81 -26.95 4.60
N GLY A 92 -6.77 -26.89 3.68
CA GLY A 92 -8.01 -27.66 3.76
C GLY A 92 -7.82 -29.14 3.51
N ASP A 93 -8.95 -29.84 3.41
CA ASP A 93 -9.01 -31.27 3.10
C ASP A 93 -8.30 -31.64 1.78
N ASP A 94 -7.58 -32.77 1.80
CA ASP A 94 -6.76 -33.28 0.69
C ASP A 94 -7.59 -33.64 -0.54
N ASP A 95 -8.78 -34.20 -0.33
CA ASP A 95 -9.59 -34.80 -1.38
C ASP A 95 -10.47 -33.73 -2.04
N GLU A 96 -10.98 -32.78 -1.25
CA GLU A 96 -12.02 -31.85 -1.71
C GLU A 96 -11.62 -30.37 -1.73
N GLN A 97 -10.57 -29.93 -1.02
CA GLN A 97 -10.37 -28.50 -0.76
C GLN A 97 -9.01 -27.94 -1.16
N ARG A 98 -7.91 -28.47 -0.61
CA ARG A 98 -6.61 -27.86 -0.84
C ARG A 98 -6.08 -28.15 -2.25
N VAL A 99 -5.20 -27.27 -2.70
CA VAL A 99 -4.39 -27.41 -3.92
C VAL A 99 -2.90 -27.29 -3.61
N TYR A 100 -2.51 -26.77 -2.45
CA TYR A 100 -1.12 -26.72 -1.96
C TYR A 100 -0.77 -27.97 -1.15
N TYR A 101 0.37 -28.59 -1.45
CA TYR A 101 0.84 -29.81 -0.78
C TYR A 101 2.30 -29.66 -0.36
N PRO A 102 2.61 -29.59 0.95
CA PRO A 102 3.98 -29.63 1.46
C PRO A 102 4.70 -30.93 1.11
N VAL A 103 5.95 -30.83 0.68
CA VAL A 103 6.85 -31.94 0.37
C VAL A 103 8.08 -31.87 1.25
N GLY A 104 8.29 -32.91 2.07
CA GLY A 104 9.41 -32.95 3.00
C GLY A 104 9.35 -31.79 4.00
N ARG A 105 10.50 -31.17 4.30
CA ARG A 105 10.61 -30.12 5.32
C ARG A 105 10.51 -28.70 4.78
N ASP A 106 10.81 -28.48 3.51
CA ASP A 106 11.04 -27.13 2.98
C ASP A 106 10.65 -26.95 1.50
N MET A 107 9.83 -27.85 0.94
CA MET A 107 9.22 -27.68 -0.38
C MET A 107 7.71 -27.83 -0.31
N ALA A 108 7.02 -27.39 -1.36
CA ALA A 108 5.61 -27.62 -1.61
C ALA A 108 5.32 -27.44 -3.10
N TYR A 109 4.21 -27.99 -3.59
CA TYR A 109 3.70 -27.71 -4.92
C TYR A 109 2.22 -27.33 -4.89
N ILE A 110 1.76 -26.67 -5.96
CA ILE A 110 0.34 -26.53 -6.26
C ILE A 110 -0.05 -27.63 -7.25
N LYS A 111 -0.99 -28.49 -6.88
CA LYS A 111 -1.46 -29.61 -7.71
C LYS A 111 -2.65 -29.18 -8.56
N ASP A 112 -2.56 -29.41 -9.87
CA ASP A 112 -3.72 -29.48 -10.72
C ASP A 112 -4.45 -30.79 -10.47
N ILE A 113 -5.55 -30.71 -9.72
CA ILE A 113 -6.35 -31.86 -9.31
C ILE A 113 -7.01 -32.55 -10.52
N GLY A 114 -7.40 -31.76 -11.53
CA GLY A 114 -8.10 -32.27 -12.71
C GLY A 114 -7.18 -33.08 -13.62
N ASN A 115 -5.93 -32.63 -13.75
CA ASN A 115 -4.94 -33.22 -14.65
C ASN A 115 -3.92 -34.13 -13.95
N ASP A 116 -3.92 -34.18 -12.62
CA ASP A 116 -2.97 -34.95 -11.80
C ASP A 116 -1.50 -34.59 -12.07
N ASP A 117 -1.24 -33.31 -12.36
CA ASP A 117 0.08 -32.75 -12.61
C ASP A 117 0.34 -31.48 -11.77
N ILE A 118 1.55 -30.94 -11.87
CA ILE A 118 1.97 -29.67 -11.26
C ILE A 118 2.41 -28.76 -12.39
N ARG A 119 1.87 -27.55 -12.45
CA ARG A 119 2.07 -26.61 -13.56
C ARG A 119 2.85 -25.37 -13.17
N SER A 120 3.59 -24.80 -14.12
CA SER A 120 4.34 -23.55 -13.90
C SER A 120 3.39 -22.41 -13.53
N GLU A 121 2.28 -22.29 -14.26
CA GLU A 121 1.16 -21.37 -13.99
C GLU A 121 0.68 -21.46 -12.54
N GLY A 122 0.25 -22.63 -12.08
CA GLY A 122 -0.30 -22.78 -10.73
C GLY A 122 0.73 -22.52 -9.64
N THR A 123 1.98 -22.91 -9.90
CA THR A 123 3.07 -22.69 -8.96
C THR A 123 3.40 -21.21 -8.83
N SER A 124 3.46 -20.48 -9.95
CA SER A 124 3.72 -19.03 -9.97
C SER A 124 2.54 -18.23 -9.41
N TYR A 125 1.29 -18.66 -9.62
CA TYR A 125 0.10 -18.09 -8.97
C TYR A 125 0.13 -18.32 -7.45
N GLY A 126 0.49 -19.53 -7.01
CA GLY A 126 0.66 -19.85 -5.59
C GLY A 126 1.73 -18.95 -4.93
N MET A 127 2.84 -18.71 -5.62
CA MET A 127 3.87 -17.76 -5.17
C MET A 127 3.32 -16.33 -5.10
N MET A 128 2.55 -15.88 -6.10
CA MET A 128 1.94 -14.56 -6.06
C MET A 128 0.97 -14.41 -4.88
N LEU A 129 0.07 -15.38 -4.66
CA LEU A 129 -0.85 -15.38 -3.53
C LEU A 129 -0.09 -15.31 -2.20
N ALA A 130 0.97 -16.10 -2.06
CA ALA A 130 1.79 -16.13 -0.86
C ALA A 130 2.50 -14.78 -0.60
N VAL A 131 3.11 -14.17 -1.63
CA VAL A 131 3.78 -12.87 -1.46
C VAL A 131 2.81 -11.72 -1.22
N GLN A 132 1.59 -11.74 -1.76
CA GLN A 132 0.56 -10.74 -1.48
C GLN A 132 0.02 -10.85 -0.03
N LEU A 133 0.00 -12.05 0.54
CA LEU A 133 -0.55 -12.34 1.87
C LEU A 133 0.50 -12.49 3.00
N ASP A 134 1.75 -12.11 2.74
CA ASP A 134 2.88 -12.22 3.70
C ASP A 134 3.25 -13.64 4.12
N LYS A 135 3.08 -14.62 3.23
CA LYS A 135 3.26 -16.05 3.52
C LYS A 135 4.62 -16.52 3.03
N LYS A 136 5.69 -15.97 3.63
CA LYS A 136 7.08 -16.20 3.19
C LYS A 136 7.46 -17.68 3.19
N GLU A 137 7.03 -18.44 4.19
CA GLU A 137 7.35 -19.87 4.27
C GLU A 137 6.76 -20.65 3.07
N GLU A 138 5.49 -20.44 2.76
CA GLU A 138 4.82 -21.08 1.63
C GLU A 138 5.38 -20.62 0.30
N PHE A 139 5.73 -19.34 0.17
CA PHE A 139 6.44 -18.81 -1.00
C PHE A 139 7.77 -19.55 -1.21
N ASP A 140 8.62 -19.62 -0.17
CA ASP A 140 9.93 -20.24 -0.26
C ASP A 140 9.83 -21.74 -0.60
N ARG A 141 8.82 -22.42 -0.06
CA ARG A 141 8.54 -23.83 -0.35
C ARG A 141 8.16 -24.07 -1.81
N LEU A 142 7.27 -23.23 -2.36
CA LEU A 142 6.86 -23.29 -3.77
C LEU A 142 8.02 -22.97 -4.70
N TRP A 143 8.73 -21.88 -4.42
CA TRP A 143 9.89 -21.46 -5.21
C TRP A 143 10.99 -22.53 -5.21
N LYS A 144 11.29 -23.11 -4.04
CA LYS A 144 12.28 -24.18 -3.95
C LYS A 144 11.87 -25.40 -4.77
N TRP A 145 10.60 -25.76 -4.80
CA TRP A 145 10.12 -26.87 -5.63
C TRP A 145 10.27 -26.55 -7.13
N ALA A 146 9.83 -25.37 -7.56
CA ALA A 146 9.96 -24.90 -8.95
C ALA A 146 11.42 -24.90 -9.42
N HIS A 147 12.32 -24.27 -8.65
CA HIS A 147 13.74 -24.24 -8.96
C HIS A 147 14.38 -25.65 -8.94
N THR A 148 13.89 -26.56 -8.10
CA THR A 148 14.47 -27.90 -7.98
C THR A 148 14.09 -28.80 -9.16
N TYR A 149 12.80 -28.83 -9.52
CA TYR A 149 12.22 -29.83 -10.42
C TYR A 149 11.74 -29.29 -11.77
N MET A 150 11.35 -28.01 -11.85
CA MET A 150 10.82 -27.43 -13.08
C MET A 150 11.91 -26.73 -13.88
N LEU A 151 12.82 -26.00 -13.22
CA LEU A 151 13.89 -25.28 -13.88
C LEU A 151 14.77 -26.22 -14.74
N GLN A 152 14.88 -25.91 -16.03
CA GLN A 152 15.78 -26.57 -16.96
C GLN A 152 17.22 -26.12 -16.68
N LYS A 153 18.03 -27.05 -16.16
CA LYS A 153 19.43 -26.77 -15.76
C LYS A 153 20.41 -26.89 -16.93
N ASP A 154 20.02 -27.63 -17.97
CA ASP A 154 20.78 -27.87 -19.19
C ASP A 154 19.87 -28.03 -20.41
N GLY A 155 20.46 -28.38 -21.55
CA GLY A 155 19.73 -28.58 -22.80
C GLY A 155 19.23 -27.28 -23.45
N PRO A 156 18.44 -27.41 -24.53
CA PRO A 156 18.00 -26.26 -25.31
C PRO A 156 17.12 -25.29 -24.54
N TYR A 157 16.34 -25.76 -23.55
CA TYR A 157 15.47 -24.92 -22.73
C TYR A 157 16.12 -24.39 -21.45
N LYS A 158 17.43 -24.59 -21.25
CA LYS A 158 18.15 -24.11 -20.06
C LYS A 158 17.75 -22.69 -19.67
N GLY A 159 17.38 -22.47 -18.41
CA GLY A 159 16.94 -21.18 -17.87
C GLY A 159 15.41 -20.96 -17.88
N TYR A 160 14.65 -21.74 -18.67
CA TYR A 160 13.19 -21.81 -18.60
C TYR A 160 12.72 -22.91 -17.65
N PHE A 161 11.42 -22.96 -17.36
CA PHE A 161 10.79 -23.92 -16.47
C PHE A 161 9.92 -24.88 -17.28
N ALA A 162 10.03 -26.19 -17.03
CA ALA A 162 9.08 -27.16 -17.57
C ALA A 162 7.65 -26.75 -17.18
N TRP A 163 6.76 -26.68 -18.18
CA TRP A 163 5.40 -26.20 -17.95
C TRP A 163 4.59 -27.14 -17.06
N HIS A 164 4.95 -28.44 -17.03
CA HIS A 164 4.36 -29.39 -16.10
C HIS A 164 5.23 -30.59 -15.71
N ASN A 165 4.97 -31.09 -14.51
CA ASN A 165 5.69 -32.18 -13.85
C ASN A 165 4.70 -33.13 -13.17
N LYS A 166 5.13 -34.37 -12.94
CA LYS A 166 4.48 -35.32 -12.02
C LYS A 166 4.72 -34.90 -10.56
N LEU A 167 3.94 -35.48 -9.65
CA LEU A 167 4.01 -35.19 -8.21
C LEU A 167 5.36 -35.54 -7.55
N ASP A 168 6.11 -36.48 -8.14
CA ASP A 168 7.45 -36.85 -7.68
C ASP A 168 8.56 -35.94 -8.25
N GLY A 169 8.20 -34.95 -9.07
CA GLY A 169 9.10 -33.99 -9.68
C GLY A 169 9.62 -34.39 -11.06
N GLU A 170 9.27 -35.56 -11.59
CA GLU A 170 9.60 -35.92 -12.98
C GLU A 170 8.93 -34.95 -13.96
N GLN A 171 9.72 -34.29 -14.81
CA GLN A 171 9.19 -33.42 -15.87
C GLN A 171 8.45 -34.28 -16.90
N ILE A 172 7.21 -33.91 -17.21
CA ILE A 172 6.43 -34.62 -18.24
C ILE A 172 6.88 -34.13 -19.62
N ASP A 173 7.03 -32.82 -19.78
CA ASP A 173 7.58 -32.14 -20.95
C ASP A 173 8.65 -31.12 -20.56
N ALA A 174 9.60 -30.86 -21.47
CA ALA A 174 10.71 -29.95 -21.21
C ALA A 174 10.43 -28.48 -21.60
N ASN A 175 9.44 -28.22 -22.46
CA ASN A 175 9.13 -26.85 -22.90
C ASN A 175 8.47 -26.04 -21.77
N PRO A 176 8.58 -24.70 -21.80
CA PRO A 176 7.85 -23.83 -20.89
C PRO A 176 6.46 -23.45 -21.41
N ALA A 177 5.72 -22.75 -20.56
CA ALA A 177 4.51 -21.98 -20.87
C ALA A 177 4.78 -20.55 -20.41
N SER A 178 4.73 -19.59 -21.35
CA SER A 178 5.36 -18.27 -21.16
C SER A 178 4.82 -17.48 -19.97
N ASP A 179 3.52 -17.61 -19.67
CA ASP A 179 2.88 -16.96 -18.53
C ASP A 179 3.50 -17.38 -17.19
N GLY A 180 3.87 -18.65 -17.04
CA GLY A 180 4.52 -19.18 -15.85
C GLY A 180 5.74 -18.34 -15.44
N GLU A 181 6.64 -18.11 -16.39
CA GLU A 181 7.84 -17.28 -16.23
C GLU A 181 7.53 -15.82 -15.88
N GLU A 182 6.54 -15.21 -16.54
CA GLU A 182 6.13 -13.83 -16.27
C GLU A 182 5.66 -13.65 -14.83
N TRP A 183 4.85 -14.59 -14.35
CA TRP A 183 4.37 -14.61 -12.96
C TRP A 183 5.48 -14.97 -11.97
N PHE A 184 6.39 -15.89 -12.30
CA PHE A 184 7.56 -16.17 -11.45
C PHE A 184 8.42 -14.93 -11.26
N VAL A 185 8.76 -14.23 -12.35
CA VAL A 185 9.54 -12.98 -12.30
C VAL A 185 8.86 -11.97 -11.39
N MET A 186 7.57 -11.71 -11.60
CA MET A 186 6.89 -10.68 -10.82
C MET A 186 6.76 -11.06 -9.34
N ALA A 187 6.44 -12.32 -9.04
CA ALA A 187 6.36 -12.81 -7.66
C ALA A 187 7.71 -12.76 -6.94
N LEU A 188 8.81 -13.09 -7.63
CA LEU A 188 10.18 -12.99 -7.10
C LEU A 188 10.61 -11.54 -6.86
N LEU A 189 10.30 -10.62 -7.79
CA LEU A 189 10.56 -9.19 -7.59
C LEU A 189 9.78 -8.65 -6.39
N PHE A 190 8.49 -9.00 -6.24
CA PHE A 190 7.73 -8.63 -5.05
C PHE A 190 8.28 -9.26 -3.76
N ALA A 191 8.76 -10.51 -3.81
CA ALA A 191 9.36 -11.15 -2.64
C ALA A 191 10.66 -10.45 -2.22
N ALA A 192 11.51 -10.07 -3.19
CA ALA A 192 12.70 -9.26 -2.93
C ALA A 192 12.33 -7.94 -2.25
N ASN A 193 11.28 -7.29 -2.73
CA ASN A 193 10.86 -5.97 -2.27
C ASN A 193 10.13 -6.01 -0.92
N ARG A 194 9.42 -7.12 -0.62
CA ARG A 194 8.67 -7.29 0.63
C ARG A 194 9.51 -7.84 1.77
N TRP A 195 10.40 -8.80 1.47
CA TRP A 195 11.14 -9.55 2.49
C TRP A 195 12.66 -9.38 2.42
N GLY A 196 13.18 -8.66 1.42
CA GLY A 196 14.60 -8.62 1.11
C GLY A 196 15.09 -9.90 0.44
N ASN A 197 16.33 -9.87 -0.05
CA ASN A 197 16.97 -11.02 -0.70
C ASN A 197 17.67 -11.92 0.32
N GLY A 198 17.40 -13.22 0.26
CA GLY A 198 18.12 -14.26 1.00
C GLY A 198 19.37 -14.76 0.28
N GLU A 199 19.85 -15.94 0.67
CA GLU A 199 21.02 -16.60 0.05
C GLU A 199 20.62 -17.63 -1.01
N GLY A 200 21.53 -17.91 -1.96
CA GLY A 200 21.34 -18.92 -2.99
C GLY A 200 20.09 -18.67 -3.84
N ILE A 201 19.22 -19.67 -3.96
CA ILE A 201 17.96 -19.56 -4.71
C ILE A 201 16.99 -18.56 -4.07
N PHE A 202 17.14 -18.24 -2.78
CA PHE A 202 16.28 -17.26 -2.09
C PHE A 202 16.75 -15.82 -2.27
N ASN A 203 17.79 -15.59 -3.09
CA ASN A 203 18.06 -14.25 -3.61
C ASN A 203 17.08 -13.96 -4.75
N TYR A 204 15.85 -13.59 -4.38
CA TYR A 204 14.72 -13.51 -5.30
C TYR A 204 14.97 -12.54 -6.46
N GLN A 205 15.62 -11.41 -6.20
CA GLN A 205 15.95 -10.45 -7.25
C GLN A 205 16.90 -11.05 -8.28
N VAL A 206 17.99 -11.70 -7.84
CA VAL A 206 18.94 -12.34 -8.78
C VAL A 206 18.26 -13.42 -9.61
N GLU A 207 17.36 -14.21 -9.02
CA GLU A 207 16.61 -15.23 -9.76
C GLU A 207 15.65 -14.60 -10.77
N ALA A 208 14.92 -13.55 -10.40
CA ALA A 208 14.04 -12.82 -11.33
C ALA A 208 14.82 -12.25 -12.53
N GLN A 209 15.99 -11.63 -12.29
CA GLN A 209 16.81 -11.06 -13.35
C GLN A 209 17.34 -12.11 -14.33
N LYS A 210 17.71 -13.31 -13.85
CA LYS A 210 18.12 -14.42 -14.73
C LYS A 210 16.98 -14.89 -15.65
N ILE A 211 15.75 -14.92 -15.13
CA ILE A 211 14.58 -15.32 -15.93
C ILE A 211 14.29 -14.25 -16.98
N LEU A 212 14.27 -12.96 -16.60
CA LEU A 212 14.11 -11.84 -17.54
C LEU A 212 15.16 -11.86 -18.67
N ASP A 213 16.42 -12.08 -18.31
CA ASP A 213 17.52 -12.22 -19.28
C ASP A 213 17.27 -13.38 -20.25
N THR A 214 16.91 -14.55 -19.72
CA THR A 214 16.63 -15.75 -20.53
C THR A 214 15.47 -15.49 -21.49
N MET A 215 14.38 -14.85 -21.03
CA MET A 215 13.20 -14.55 -21.83
C MET A 215 13.49 -13.69 -23.06
N LEU A 216 14.47 -12.77 -23.01
CA LEU A 216 14.80 -11.88 -24.12
C LEU A 216 15.99 -12.33 -24.98
N HIS A 217 16.90 -13.13 -24.42
CA HIS A 217 18.19 -13.41 -25.07
C HIS A 217 18.41 -14.88 -25.43
N LYS A 218 17.41 -15.75 -25.26
CA LYS A 218 17.56 -17.19 -25.53
C LYS A 218 18.07 -17.53 -26.94
N ASN A 219 17.66 -16.77 -27.95
CA ASN A 219 18.09 -16.94 -29.33
C ASN A 219 19.61 -16.77 -29.51
N GLU A 220 20.27 -15.98 -28.65
CA GLU A 220 21.72 -15.74 -28.70
C GLU A 220 22.53 -17.01 -28.40
N GLU A 221 21.96 -17.95 -27.64
CA GLU A 221 22.58 -19.25 -27.36
C GLU A 221 22.56 -20.21 -28.56
N ASN A 222 21.80 -19.90 -29.61
CA ASN A 222 21.66 -20.69 -30.83
C ASN A 222 21.42 -22.20 -30.57
N THR A 223 20.49 -22.50 -29.67
CA THR A 223 20.20 -23.87 -29.22
C THR A 223 19.55 -24.75 -30.29
N GLY A 224 19.01 -24.14 -31.35
CA GLY A 224 18.33 -24.82 -32.45
C GLY A 224 16.90 -25.30 -32.14
N LEU A 225 16.40 -25.06 -30.92
CA LEU A 225 15.05 -25.44 -30.50
C LEU A 225 14.32 -24.32 -29.75
N ALA A 226 14.89 -23.82 -28.66
CA ALA A 226 14.27 -22.78 -27.85
C ALA A 226 14.52 -21.40 -28.45
N THR A 227 13.50 -20.54 -28.42
CA THR A 227 13.56 -19.16 -28.86
C THR A 227 13.45 -18.20 -27.68
N ASN A 228 13.51 -16.88 -27.95
CA ASN A 228 13.05 -15.88 -27.00
C ASN A 228 11.57 -16.10 -26.65
N MET A 229 11.19 -15.72 -25.44
CA MET A 229 9.82 -15.73 -24.95
C MET A 229 9.05 -14.47 -25.35
N PHE A 230 9.76 -13.42 -25.78
CA PHE A 230 9.17 -12.28 -26.45
C PHE A 230 9.69 -12.19 -27.89
N ASP A 231 8.78 -11.96 -28.82
CA ASP A 231 9.13 -11.71 -30.21
C ASP A 231 9.84 -10.35 -30.34
N PRO A 232 11.06 -10.30 -30.91
CA PRO A 232 11.86 -9.09 -30.92
C PRO A 232 11.32 -8.00 -31.86
N GLU A 233 10.46 -8.33 -32.83
CA GLU A 233 9.90 -7.36 -33.78
C GLU A 233 8.63 -6.70 -33.23
N THR A 234 7.70 -7.52 -32.75
CA THR A 234 6.39 -7.08 -32.24
C THR A 234 6.42 -6.70 -30.77
N LYS A 235 7.45 -7.12 -30.02
CA LYS A 235 7.58 -6.95 -28.56
C LYS A 235 6.49 -7.66 -27.75
N GLN A 236 5.83 -8.65 -28.35
CA GLN A 236 4.77 -9.42 -27.70
C GLN A 236 5.35 -10.69 -27.09
N VAL A 237 4.81 -11.12 -25.95
CA VAL A 237 5.03 -12.47 -25.43
C VAL A 237 4.56 -13.47 -26.48
N VAL A 238 5.26 -14.61 -26.60
CA VAL A 238 4.86 -15.70 -27.50
C VAL A 238 4.14 -16.78 -26.72
N PHE A 239 3.30 -17.59 -27.39
CA PHE A 239 2.59 -18.67 -26.71
C PHE A 239 3.56 -19.69 -26.08
N VAL A 240 4.49 -20.23 -26.88
CA VAL A 240 5.60 -21.07 -26.37
C VAL A 240 6.89 -20.69 -27.12
N PRO A 241 8.02 -20.50 -26.44
CA PRO A 241 9.31 -20.12 -27.04
C PRO A 241 9.97 -21.30 -27.79
N SER A 242 9.28 -21.86 -28.79
CA SER A 242 9.76 -22.97 -29.60
C SER A 242 9.02 -23.07 -30.94
N GLY A 243 9.79 -23.22 -32.02
CA GLY A 243 9.26 -23.54 -33.35
C GLY A 243 8.12 -22.64 -33.80
N ARG A 244 7.02 -23.25 -34.27
CA ARG A 244 5.82 -22.51 -34.73
C ARG A 244 5.09 -21.80 -33.59
N ASN A 245 5.20 -22.29 -32.36
CA ASN A 245 4.48 -21.71 -31.24
C ASN A 245 5.09 -20.38 -30.77
N ALA A 246 6.28 -20.06 -31.26
CA ALA A 246 6.93 -18.76 -31.07
C ALA A 246 6.46 -17.69 -32.07
N THR A 247 5.55 -18.02 -33.00
CA THR A 247 5.10 -17.08 -34.06
C THR A 247 3.69 -16.54 -33.84
N PHE A 248 3.11 -16.80 -32.67
CA PHE A 248 1.80 -16.30 -32.25
C PHE A 248 1.77 -16.14 -30.72
N THR A 249 0.70 -15.57 -30.19
CA THR A 249 0.54 -15.22 -28.77
C THR A 249 -0.78 -15.76 -28.18
N ASP A 250 -0.96 -15.56 -26.89
CA ASP A 250 -2.19 -15.75 -26.14
C ASP A 250 -2.55 -14.42 -25.47
N PRO A 251 -3.73 -13.80 -25.72
CA PRO A 251 -4.10 -12.53 -25.11
C PRO A 251 -4.03 -12.49 -23.59
N SER A 252 -4.22 -13.63 -22.93
CA SER A 252 -4.18 -13.76 -21.48
C SER A 252 -2.77 -13.74 -20.90
N TYR A 253 -1.74 -13.90 -21.73
CA TYR A 253 -0.34 -13.81 -21.31
C TYR A 253 0.16 -12.36 -21.34
N HIS A 254 -0.55 -11.45 -22.02
CA HIS A 254 -0.19 -10.04 -22.02
C HIS A 254 -0.41 -9.41 -20.65
N LEU A 255 0.68 -8.99 -20.00
CA LEU A 255 0.70 -8.43 -18.64
C LEU A 255 1.39 -7.06 -18.62
N PRO A 256 0.87 -6.02 -19.32
CA PRO A 256 1.50 -4.70 -19.37
C PRO A 256 1.73 -4.08 -17.99
N ALA A 257 0.89 -4.40 -17.00
CA ALA A 257 1.10 -4.01 -15.61
C ALA A 257 2.43 -4.53 -15.04
N PHE A 258 2.84 -5.76 -15.38
CA PHE A 258 4.13 -6.32 -14.98
C PHE A 258 5.26 -5.73 -15.80
N TYR A 259 5.05 -5.54 -17.11
CA TYR A 259 6.06 -4.99 -18.00
C TYR A 259 6.43 -3.54 -17.65
N GLU A 260 5.48 -2.73 -17.18
CA GLU A 260 5.75 -1.41 -16.61
C GLU A 260 6.71 -1.49 -15.42
N LEU A 261 6.53 -2.49 -14.55
CA LEU A 261 7.42 -2.69 -13.40
C LEU A 261 8.78 -3.25 -13.83
N TRP A 262 8.84 -4.13 -14.82
CA TRP A 262 10.11 -4.63 -15.37
C TRP A 262 10.88 -3.54 -16.10
N ALA A 263 10.20 -2.61 -16.77
CA ALA A 263 10.81 -1.42 -17.33
C ALA A 263 11.52 -0.57 -16.27
N LEU A 264 11.08 -0.65 -15.01
CA LEU A 264 11.70 0.05 -13.89
C LEU A 264 12.76 -0.79 -13.16
N TRP A 265 12.57 -2.11 -13.06
CA TRP A 265 13.30 -2.96 -12.12
C TRP A 265 14.16 -4.06 -12.75
N ALA A 266 14.09 -4.26 -14.06
CA ALA A 266 15.05 -5.10 -14.76
C ALA A 266 16.44 -4.44 -14.73
N ASP A 267 17.49 -5.25 -14.59
CA ASP A 267 18.89 -4.78 -14.61
C ASP A 267 19.31 -4.28 -16.00
N LYS A 268 18.60 -4.70 -17.04
CA LYS A 268 18.78 -4.32 -18.44
C LYS A 268 17.49 -4.49 -19.25
N ASP A 269 17.52 -4.06 -20.51
CA ASP A 269 16.41 -4.16 -21.47
C ASP A 269 15.13 -3.41 -21.06
N ASN A 270 15.28 -2.42 -20.16
CA ASN A 270 14.19 -1.59 -19.63
C ASN A 270 13.33 -0.94 -20.73
N ASP A 271 13.96 -0.44 -21.80
CA ASP A 271 13.25 0.14 -22.94
C ASP A 271 12.40 -0.91 -23.69
N PHE A 272 12.88 -2.16 -23.79
CA PHE A 272 12.11 -3.25 -24.37
C PHE A 272 10.83 -3.50 -23.58
N TRP A 273 10.93 -3.59 -22.25
CA TRP A 273 9.77 -3.83 -21.38
C TRP A 273 8.75 -2.70 -21.45
N LYS A 274 9.23 -1.46 -21.54
CA LYS A 274 8.37 -0.29 -21.75
C LYS A 274 7.63 -0.38 -23.10
N GLU A 275 8.31 -0.78 -24.17
CA GLU A 275 7.71 -1.00 -25.48
C GLU A 275 6.74 -2.19 -25.47
N ALA A 276 7.06 -3.27 -24.75
CA ALA A 276 6.20 -4.45 -24.59
C ALA A 276 4.89 -4.11 -23.85
N ALA A 277 4.95 -3.23 -22.84
CA ALA A 277 3.75 -2.71 -22.17
C ALA A 277 2.83 -1.96 -23.16
N GLN A 278 3.42 -1.08 -24.00
CA GLN A 278 2.68 -0.35 -25.02
C GLN A 278 2.11 -1.26 -26.11
N GLY A 279 2.93 -2.20 -26.60
CA GLY A 279 2.55 -3.18 -27.62
C GLY A 279 1.39 -4.05 -27.15
N SER A 280 1.42 -4.49 -25.89
CA SER A 280 0.36 -5.33 -25.30
C SER A 280 -0.97 -4.59 -25.15
N ARG A 281 -0.95 -3.33 -24.70
CA ARG A 281 -2.17 -2.48 -24.67
C ARG A 281 -2.74 -2.25 -26.07
N ALA A 282 -1.88 -2.08 -27.07
CA ALA A 282 -2.30 -1.96 -28.46
C ALA A 282 -2.88 -3.27 -29.02
N PHE A 283 -2.25 -4.40 -28.72
CA PHE A 283 -2.67 -5.73 -29.14
C PHE A 283 -4.07 -6.11 -28.62
N TRP A 284 -4.38 -5.82 -27.35
CA TRP A 284 -5.72 -6.11 -26.81
C TRP A 284 -6.84 -5.42 -27.60
N LYS A 285 -6.58 -4.24 -28.18
CA LYS A 285 -7.57 -3.52 -29.00
C LYS A 285 -7.90 -4.25 -30.31
N THR A 286 -6.96 -5.04 -30.83
CA THR A 286 -7.16 -5.81 -32.06
C THR A 286 -7.69 -7.23 -31.76
N ALA A 287 -7.30 -7.81 -30.62
CA ALA A 287 -7.78 -9.13 -30.19
C ALA A 287 -9.21 -9.13 -29.62
N ALA A 288 -9.64 -8.04 -28.97
CA ALA A 288 -10.99 -7.96 -28.39
C ALA A 288 -12.06 -7.85 -29.48
N HIS A 289 -13.06 -8.73 -29.41
CA HIS A 289 -14.21 -8.63 -30.30
C HIS A 289 -15.00 -7.33 -30.01
N PRO A 290 -15.27 -6.50 -31.04
CA PRO A 290 -15.71 -5.12 -30.86
C PRO A 290 -17.12 -4.97 -30.26
N GLN A 291 -17.91 -6.04 -30.22
CA GLN A 291 -19.26 -6.02 -29.64
C GLN A 291 -19.35 -6.68 -28.27
N THR A 292 -18.62 -7.77 -28.06
CA THR A 292 -18.73 -8.60 -26.85
C THR A 292 -17.59 -8.37 -25.86
N GLY A 293 -16.46 -7.82 -26.33
CA GLY A 293 -15.23 -7.72 -25.55
C GLY A 293 -14.50 -9.06 -25.39
N LEU A 294 -15.04 -10.18 -25.88
CA LEU A 294 -14.38 -11.48 -25.77
C LEU A 294 -13.10 -11.51 -26.61
N MET A 295 -12.03 -12.09 -26.06
CA MET A 295 -10.78 -12.40 -26.75
C MET A 295 -10.64 -13.93 -26.87
N PRO A 296 -9.93 -14.47 -27.87
CA PRO A 296 -9.67 -15.91 -27.97
C PRO A 296 -8.66 -16.38 -26.92
N ASP A 297 -8.54 -17.69 -26.72
CA ASP A 297 -7.35 -18.26 -26.05
C ASP A 297 -6.11 -17.91 -26.88
N TYR A 298 -6.02 -18.34 -28.14
CA TYR A 298 -4.83 -18.09 -28.96
C TYR A 298 -5.10 -17.08 -30.07
N ALA A 299 -4.13 -16.21 -30.33
CA ALA A 299 -4.19 -15.18 -31.35
C ALA A 299 -2.85 -15.04 -32.10
N GLU A 300 -2.93 -14.71 -33.39
CA GLU A 300 -1.77 -14.22 -34.13
C GLU A 300 -1.37 -12.82 -33.60
N PHE A 301 -0.13 -12.37 -33.81
CA PHE A 301 0.35 -11.07 -33.29
C PHE A 301 -0.44 -9.85 -33.79
N ASP A 302 -1.23 -9.98 -34.85
CA ASP A 302 -2.14 -8.93 -35.33
C ASP A 302 -3.49 -8.88 -34.59
N GLY A 303 -3.73 -9.81 -33.66
CA GLY A 303 -4.94 -9.95 -32.86
C GLY A 303 -6.00 -10.87 -33.48
N THR A 304 -5.78 -11.39 -34.70
CA THR A 304 -6.72 -12.36 -35.27
C THR A 304 -6.64 -13.69 -34.52
N PRO A 305 -7.76 -14.39 -34.29
CA PRO A 305 -7.73 -15.68 -33.62
C PRO A 305 -6.85 -16.68 -34.37
N ASN A 306 -6.02 -17.42 -33.62
CA ASN A 306 -5.16 -18.45 -34.18
C ASN A 306 -6.01 -19.50 -34.92
N ARG A 307 -5.42 -20.17 -35.90
CA ARG A 307 -6.12 -21.17 -36.72
C ARG A 307 -6.42 -22.48 -35.99
N ASP A 308 -5.96 -22.65 -34.76
CA ASP A 308 -6.30 -23.80 -33.92
C ASP A 308 -7.82 -23.81 -33.61
N PRO A 309 -8.58 -24.82 -34.09
CA PRO A 309 -10.01 -24.90 -33.84
C PRO A 309 -10.38 -25.02 -32.36
N GLU A 310 -9.46 -25.49 -31.51
CA GLU A 310 -9.69 -25.69 -30.08
C GLU A 310 -9.41 -24.44 -29.26
N HIS A 311 -8.72 -23.44 -29.82
CA HIS A 311 -8.26 -22.25 -29.07
C HIS A 311 -8.58 -20.89 -29.73
N LYS A 312 -9.28 -20.88 -30.87
CA LYS A 312 -9.73 -19.64 -31.54
C LYS A 312 -10.91 -18.91 -30.87
N ASP A 313 -11.46 -19.48 -29.80
CA ASP A 313 -12.69 -19.03 -29.13
C ASP A 313 -12.36 -18.55 -27.70
N PHE A 314 -13.31 -17.93 -27.01
CA PHE A 314 -13.16 -17.57 -25.61
C PHE A 314 -13.33 -18.82 -24.74
N ARG A 315 -12.23 -19.28 -24.14
CA ARG A 315 -12.22 -20.43 -23.23
C ARG A 315 -11.36 -20.12 -22.01
N TYR A 316 -10.80 -21.15 -21.38
CA TYR A 316 -10.24 -21.08 -20.04
C TYR A 316 -9.16 -20.02 -19.91
N ASP A 317 -8.16 -20.03 -20.81
CA ASP A 317 -7.09 -19.03 -20.82
C ASP A 317 -7.65 -17.61 -20.93
N ALA A 318 -8.63 -17.45 -21.83
CA ALA A 318 -9.23 -16.16 -22.12
C ALA A 318 -9.99 -15.52 -20.93
N PHE A 319 -10.29 -16.24 -19.86
CA PHE A 319 -10.95 -15.69 -18.67
C PHE A 319 -10.11 -14.58 -18.04
N ARG A 320 -8.78 -14.76 -18.01
CA ARG A 320 -7.83 -13.86 -17.34
C ARG A 320 -7.70 -12.51 -18.02
N ASN A 321 -8.08 -12.39 -19.30
CA ASN A 321 -8.09 -11.12 -20.03
C ASN A 321 -8.85 -10.01 -19.27
N ALA A 322 -9.98 -10.38 -18.65
CA ALA A 322 -10.79 -9.47 -17.86
C ALA A 322 -10.00 -8.86 -16.69
N ALA A 323 -9.25 -9.71 -15.97
CA ALA A 323 -8.44 -9.29 -14.84
C ALA A 323 -7.20 -8.52 -15.26
N ASN A 324 -6.47 -8.97 -16.29
CA ASN A 324 -5.23 -8.32 -16.73
C ASN A 324 -5.47 -6.89 -17.23
N VAL A 325 -6.53 -6.70 -18.03
CA VAL A 325 -6.95 -5.37 -18.52
C VAL A 325 -7.29 -4.44 -17.35
N ALA A 326 -8.05 -4.93 -16.37
CA ALA A 326 -8.48 -4.13 -15.24
C ALA A 326 -7.38 -3.87 -14.21
N GLN A 327 -6.44 -4.81 -14.03
CA GLN A 327 -5.26 -4.63 -13.19
C GLN A 327 -4.36 -3.52 -13.75
N ASP A 328 -4.07 -3.53 -15.06
CA ASP A 328 -3.24 -2.49 -15.68
C ASP A 328 -3.87 -1.10 -15.56
N TRP A 329 -5.19 -1.00 -15.76
CA TRP A 329 -5.92 0.24 -15.48
C TRP A 329 -5.84 0.63 -14.00
N ALA A 330 -6.06 -0.31 -13.08
CA ALA A 330 -6.05 -0.01 -11.65
C ALA A 330 -4.68 0.46 -11.15
N TRP A 331 -3.59 -0.11 -11.69
CA TRP A 331 -2.23 0.21 -11.28
C TRP A 331 -1.68 1.45 -11.96
N PHE A 332 -1.95 1.66 -13.26
CA PHE A 332 -1.31 2.72 -14.04
C PHE A 332 -2.27 3.72 -14.67
N ALA A 333 -3.56 3.38 -14.80
CA ALA A 333 -4.56 4.19 -15.49
C ALA A 333 -4.09 4.68 -16.87
N ALA A 334 -3.34 3.84 -17.58
CA ALA A 334 -2.56 4.24 -18.75
C ALA A 334 -3.38 4.34 -20.05
N ASP A 335 -4.49 3.60 -20.16
CA ASP A 335 -5.29 3.54 -21.38
C ASP A 335 -6.80 3.51 -21.09
N PRO A 336 -7.53 4.62 -21.35
CA PRO A 336 -8.98 4.69 -21.13
C PRO A 336 -9.80 3.63 -21.87
N TRP A 337 -9.27 3.04 -22.95
CA TRP A 337 -9.92 1.93 -23.64
C TRP A 337 -10.20 0.74 -22.71
N GLN A 338 -9.40 0.56 -21.66
CA GLN A 338 -9.57 -0.54 -20.70
C GLN A 338 -10.88 -0.43 -19.91
N VAL A 339 -11.34 0.80 -19.66
CA VAL A 339 -12.67 1.07 -19.06
C VAL A 339 -13.76 0.65 -20.04
N GLU A 340 -13.67 1.08 -21.31
CA GLU A 340 -14.64 0.72 -22.37
C GLU A 340 -14.71 -0.78 -22.60
N GLN A 341 -13.55 -1.45 -22.63
CA GLN A 341 -13.43 -2.89 -22.81
C GLN A 341 -14.05 -3.65 -21.63
N SER A 342 -13.75 -3.25 -20.40
CA SER A 342 -14.31 -3.87 -19.19
C SER A 342 -15.83 -3.70 -19.15
N ASN A 343 -16.33 -2.51 -19.48
CA ASN A 343 -17.77 -2.25 -19.61
C ASN A 343 -18.44 -3.16 -20.64
N ARG A 344 -17.85 -3.29 -21.84
CA ARG A 344 -18.39 -4.12 -22.93
C ARG A 344 -18.46 -5.60 -22.54
N LEU A 345 -17.40 -6.10 -21.92
CA LEU A 345 -17.32 -7.48 -21.45
C LEU A 345 -18.39 -7.79 -20.39
N LEU A 346 -18.55 -6.91 -19.40
CA LEU A 346 -19.54 -7.08 -18.34
C LEU A 346 -20.98 -6.95 -18.87
N ASP A 347 -21.23 -6.06 -19.82
CA ASP A 347 -22.54 -5.99 -20.49
C ASP A 347 -22.87 -7.28 -21.24
N PHE A 348 -21.88 -7.89 -21.91
CA PHE A 348 -22.06 -9.18 -22.59
C PHE A 348 -22.47 -10.27 -21.60
N PHE A 349 -21.71 -10.49 -20.52
CA PHE A 349 -22.04 -11.53 -19.54
C PHE A 349 -23.34 -11.27 -18.79
N ARG A 350 -23.66 -10.00 -18.51
CA ARG A 350 -24.97 -9.64 -17.93
C ARG A 350 -26.11 -10.03 -18.87
N ALA A 351 -25.94 -9.84 -20.19
CA ALA A 351 -26.94 -10.24 -21.19
C ALA A 351 -27.10 -11.77 -21.32
N GLN A 352 -26.08 -12.55 -20.95
CA GLN A 352 -26.17 -14.01 -20.84
C GLN A 352 -26.86 -14.49 -19.54
N GLY A 353 -27.10 -13.58 -18.60
CA GLY A 353 -27.72 -13.82 -17.30
C GLY A 353 -26.68 -14.16 -16.23
N LEU A 354 -26.63 -13.35 -15.16
CA LEU A 354 -25.62 -13.46 -14.09
C LEU A 354 -25.59 -14.83 -13.40
N ASP A 355 -26.74 -15.50 -13.33
CA ASP A 355 -26.88 -16.81 -12.71
C ASP A 355 -26.80 -17.98 -13.70
N THR A 356 -26.69 -17.70 -15.00
CA THR A 356 -26.87 -18.70 -16.07
C THR A 356 -25.82 -18.68 -17.15
N TYR A 357 -24.94 -17.67 -17.22
CA TYR A 357 -23.90 -17.63 -18.25
C TYR A 357 -22.93 -18.82 -18.11
N GLY A 358 -22.55 -19.40 -19.25
CA GLY A 358 -21.62 -20.52 -19.32
C GLY A 358 -20.17 -20.07 -19.29
N SER A 359 -19.25 -21.02 -19.43
CA SER A 359 -17.81 -20.80 -19.39
C SER A 359 -17.21 -20.55 -20.78
N LEU A 360 -17.74 -21.17 -21.84
CA LEU A 360 -17.13 -21.14 -23.17
C LEU A 360 -18.01 -20.47 -24.22
N TYR A 361 -17.42 -19.59 -25.04
CA TYR A 361 -18.14 -18.85 -26.08
C TYR A 361 -17.31 -18.69 -27.35
N THR A 362 -17.96 -18.70 -28.52
CA THR A 362 -17.36 -18.08 -29.70
C THR A 362 -17.20 -16.58 -29.45
N LEU A 363 -16.27 -15.91 -30.15
CA LEU A 363 -16.03 -14.48 -29.91
C LEU A 363 -17.24 -13.58 -30.20
N ASN A 364 -18.13 -13.99 -31.11
CA ASN A 364 -19.40 -13.31 -31.36
C ASN A 364 -20.50 -13.66 -30.35
N GLY A 365 -20.18 -14.38 -29.27
CA GLY A 365 -21.06 -14.59 -28.11
C GLY A 365 -21.98 -15.80 -28.19
N LYS A 366 -21.73 -16.78 -29.07
CA LYS A 366 -22.50 -18.03 -29.09
C LYS A 366 -21.94 -18.97 -28.02
N PRO A 367 -22.77 -19.48 -27.09
CA PRO A 367 -22.31 -20.42 -26.07
C PRO A 367 -21.83 -21.73 -26.73
N LEU A 368 -20.69 -22.22 -26.26
CA LEU A 368 -20.05 -23.48 -26.65
C LEU A 368 -20.17 -24.54 -25.55
N ALA A 369 -20.22 -24.12 -24.30
CA ALA A 369 -20.51 -24.96 -23.14
C ALA A 369 -21.39 -24.19 -22.13
N GLY A 370 -22.11 -24.94 -21.29
CA GLY A 370 -23.11 -24.40 -20.37
C GLY A 370 -22.75 -24.53 -18.89
N ASP A 371 -21.62 -25.15 -18.57
CA ASP A 371 -21.07 -25.18 -17.22
C ASP A 371 -20.65 -23.79 -16.77
N ARG A 372 -20.81 -23.50 -15.48
CA ARG A 372 -20.38 -22.25 -14.86
C ARG A 372 -18.99 -22.48 -14.25
N SER A 373 -18.12 -21.48 -14.37
CA SER A 373 -16.79 -21.49 -13.75
C SER A 373 -16.72 -20.36 -12.71
N PRO A 374 -16.50 -20.69 -11.41
CA PRO A 374 -16.16 -19.70 -10.39
C PRO A 374 -14.94 -18.84 -10.76
N GLY A 375 -13.96 -19.40 -11.50
CA GLY A 375 -12.81 -18.66 -12.01
C GLY A 375 -13.21 -17.55 -12.98
N LEU A 376 -14.07 -17.84 -13.96
CA LEU A 376 -14.62 -16.83 -14.86
C LEU A 376 -15.42 -15.76 -14.11
N MET A 377 -16.24 -16.18 -13.14
CA MET A 377 -17.00 -15.25 -12.31
C MET A 377 -16.08 -14.30 -11.52
N ALA A 378 -14.98 -14.81 -10.98
CA ALA A 378 -13.99 -14.02 -10.28
C ALA A 378 -13.28 -13.03 -11.20
N MET A 379 -12.82 -13.44 -12.39
CA MET A 379 -12.16 -12.55 -13.34
C MET A 379 -13.09 -11.45 -13.86
N ASN A 380 -14.38 -11.76 -14.06
CA ASN A 380 -15.39 -10.75 -14.37
C ASN A 380 -15.58 -9.75 -13.21
N ALA A 381 -15.53 -10.19 -11.95
CA ALA A 381 -15.57 -9.26 -10.82
C ALA A 381 -14.34 -8.33 -10.78
N VAL A 382 -13.14 -8.84 -11.12
CA VAL A 382 -11.91 -8.02 -11.23
C VAL A 382 -12.05 -6.93 -12.30
N ALA A 383 -12.76 -7.19 -13.40
CA ALA A 383 -13.03 -6.19 -14.43
C ALA A 383 -13.68 -4.90 -13.85
N GLY A 384 -14.35 -5.00 -12.70
CA GLY A 384 -14.87 -3.88 -11.95
C GLY A 384 -13.84 -2.83 -11.49
N LEU A 385 -12.55 -3.19 -11.40
CA LEU A 385 -11.52 -2.21 -11.07
C LEU A 385 -11.39 -1.12 -12.16
N ALA A 386 -11.74 -1.45 -13.40
CA ALA A 386 -11.77 -0.53 -14.54
C ALA A 386 -13.18 -0.12 -14.97
N ALA A 387 -14.15 -1.03 -14.94
CA ALA A 387 -15.52 -0.75 -15.39
C ALA A 387 -16.22 0.31 -14.53
N ASP A 388 -17.23 0.95 -15.12
CA ASP A 388 -18.10 1.88 -14.41
C ASP A 388 -18.82 1.18 -13.24
N PRO A 389 -19.02 1.85 -12.10
CA PRO A 389 -19.63 1.24 -10.91
C PRO A 389 -21.00 0.59 -11.18
N GLU A 390 -21.86 1.21 -11.99
CA GLU A 390 -23.18 0.66 -12.33
C GLU A 390 -23.13 -0.61 -13.20
N LYS A 391 -21.99 -0.90 -13.83
CA LYS A 391 -21.79 -2.08 -14.68
C LYS A 391 -21.11 -3.24 -13.98
N SER A 392 -20.67 -3.06 -12.74
CA SER A 392 -19.74 -4.00 -12.10
C SER A 392 -20.17 -4.45 -10.70
N LYS A 393 -21.01 -3.68 -10.01
CA LYS A 393 -21.47 -3.99 -8.65
C LYS A 393 -22.06 -5.40 -8.51
N ASP A 394 -22.88 -5.83 -9.44
CA ASP A 394 -23.55 -7.13 -9.48
C ASP A 394 -22.58 -8.30 -9.74
N PHE A 395 -21.47 -8.07 -10.46
CA PHE A 395 -20.39 -9.06 -10.60
C PHE A 395 -19.55 -9.18 -9.32
N VAL A 396 -19.27 -8.06 -8.65
CA VAL A 396 -18.58 -8.08 -7.34
C VAL A 396 -19.44 -8.69 -6.25
N GLN A 397 -20.76 -8.47 -6.28
CA GLN A 397 -21.70 -9.20 -5.42
C GLN A 397 -21.65 -10.70 -5.71
N ALA A 398 -21.65 -11.12 -6.98
CA ALA A 398 -21.53 -12.53 -7.34
C ALA A 398 -20.25 -13.17 -6.79
N LEU A 399 -19.09 -12.50 -6.88
CA LEU A 399 -17.85 -12.98 -6.25
C LEU A 399 -17.95 -13.03 -4.72
N TRP A 400 -18.60 -12.06 -4.10
CA TRP A 400 -18.80 -12.06 -2.65
C TRP A 400 -19.64 -13.27 -2.19
N ASP A 401 -20.67 -13.62 -2.95
CA ASP A 401 -21.59 -14.72 -2.65
C ASP A 401 -21.07 -16.09 -3.07
N LEU A 402 -20.00 -16.15 -3.88
CA LEU A 402 -19.37 -17.40 -4.27
C LEU A 402 -18.74 -18.13 -3.07
N ASP A 403 -19.07 -19.41 -2.98
CA ASP A 403 -18.37 -20.39 -2.16
C ASP A 403 -16.93 -20.56 -2.66
N ILE A 404 -16.01 -20.84 -1.73
CA ILE A 404 -14.62 -21.12 -2.08
C ILE A 404 -14.59 -22.43 -2.88
N PRO A 405 -13.98 -22.46 -4.08
CA PRO A 405 -13.98 -23.66 -4.93
C PRO A 405 -13.47 -24.92 -4.22
N SER A 406 -14.13 -26.03 -4.52
CA SER A 406 -13.86 -27.37 -3.98
C SER A 406 -14.19 -28.44 -5.04
N GLY A 407 -13.86 -29.70 -4.77
CA GLY A 407 -14.07 -30.81 -5.70
C GLY A 407 -13.02 -30.90 -6.81
N HIS A 408 -13.33 -31.69 -7.85
CA HIS A 408 -12.36 -32.14 -8.85
C HIS A 408 -11.69 -31.01 -9.65
N TRP A 409 -12.42 -29.95 -10.00
CA TRP A 409 -11.94 -28.85 -10.86
C TRP A 409 -11.45 -27.62 -10.08
N ARG A 410 -11.24 -27.75 -8.77
CA ARG A 410 -10.94 -26.62 -7.86
C ARG A 410 -9.59 -25.93 -8.08
N TYR A 411 -8.68 -26.51 -8.87
CA TYR A 411 -7.36 -25.92 -9.12
C TYR A 411 -7.47 -24.57 -9.81
N TYR A 412 -8.00 -24.55 -11.03
CA TYR A 412 -8.04 -23.33 -11.85
C TYR A 412 -9.06 -22.34 -11.30
N ASP A 413 -10.26 -22.82 -10.99
CA ASP A 413 -11.31 -22.01 -10.37
C ASP A 413 -10.88 -21.43 -9.02
N GLY A 414 -10.19 -22.22 -8.18
CA GLY A 414 -9.74 -21.81 -6.86
C GLY A 414 -8.64 -20.76 -6.90
N LEU A 415 -7.64 -20.92 -7.79
CA LEU A 415 -6.58 -19.93 -7.95
C LEU A 415 -7.11 -18.61 -8.50
N LEU A 416 -7.93 -18.65 -9.55
CA LEU A 416 -8.55 -17.45 -10.12
C LEU A 416 -9.53 -16.78 -9.14
N TYR A 417 -10.32 -17.57 -8.40
CA TYR A 417 -11.17 -17.07 -7.31
C TYR A 417 -10.33 -16.28 -6.30
N PHE A 418 -9.21 -16.86 -5.87
CA PHE A 418 -8.42 -16.25 -4.81
C PHE A 418 -7.68 -15.00 -5.30
N LEU A 419 -7.09 -15.02 -6.49
CA LEU A 419 -6.54 -13.82 -7.14
C LEU A 419 -7.62 -12.74 -7.27
N GLY A 420 -8.82 -13.12 -7.70
CA GLY A 420 -9.97 -12.23 -7.80
C GLY A 420 -10.36 -11.59 -6.47
N LEU A 421 -10.37 -12.36 -5.37
CA LEU A 421 -10.61 -11.83 -4.03
C LEU A 421 -9.58 -10.76 -3.67
N LEU A 422 -8.28 -11.01 -3.88
CA LEU A 422 -7.23 -10.05 -3.54
C LEU A 422 -7.32 -8.77 -4.37
N HIS A 423 -7.60 -8.89 -5.67
CA HIS A 423 -7.79 -7.73 -6.55
C HIS A 423 -8.98 -6.88 -6.10
N VAL A 424 -10.15 -7.49 -5.94
CA VAL A 424 -11.41 -6.80 -5.62
C VAL A 424 -11.40 -6.23 -4.21
N SER A 425 -10.62 -6.81 -3.28
CA SER A 425 -10.47 -6.29 -1.92
C SER A 425 -9.39 -5.21 -1.76
N GLY A 426 -8.59 -4.90 -2.79
CA GLY A 426 -7.44 -4.00 -2.67
C GLY A 426 -6.24 -4.59 -1.90
N ASN A 427 -6.13 -5.92 -1.84
CA ASN A 427 -5.01 -6.65 -1.23
C ASN A 427 -4.05 -7.24 -2.27
N TYR A 428 -4.30 -7.05 -3.56
CA TYR A 428 -3.33 -7.31 -4.62
C TYR A 428 -2.58 -6.02 -4.99
N ARG A 429 -1.35 -5.86 -4.48
CA ARG A 429 -0.58 -4.61 -4.46
C ARG A 429 0.77 -4.72 -5.14
N ILE A 430 1.32 -3.57 -5.49
CA ILE A 430 2.70 -3.40 -5.95
C ILE A 430 3.60 -3.27 -4.71
N TYR A 431 4.58 -4.17 -4.58
CA TYR A 431 5.67 -4.04 -3.62
C TYR A 431 6.89 -3.50 -4.37
N THR A 432 7.32 -2.26 -4.09
CA THR A 432 8.39 -1.57 -4.82
C THR A 432 9.78 -1.86 -4.22
N PRO A 433 10.86 -1.96 -5.02
CA PRO A 433 12.21 -2.16 -4.49
C PRO A 433 12.67 -0.97 -3.64
N ASP A 434 13.50 -1.25 -2.64
CA ASP A 434 14.31 -0.24 -1.98
C ASP A 434 15.39 0.27 -2.96
N MET A 435 15.03 1.22 -3.82
CA MET A 435 15.92 1.71 -4.89
C MET A 435 17.17 2.41 -4.34
N PRO A 436 18.38 2.14 -4.88
CA PRO A 436 19.54 3.02 -4.72
C PRO A 436 19.28 4.34 -5.47
N LYS A 437 19.04 5.43 -4.75
CA LYS A 437 18.76 6.73 -5.38
C LYS A 437 20.04 7.37 -5.96
N THR A 438 20.17 7.41 -7.29
CA THR A 438 20.89 8.43 -8.09
C THR A 438 20.41 8.31 -9.56
N VAL A 439 19.65 9.18 -10.24
CA VAL A 439 19.25 10.60 -10.14
C VAL A 439 17.72 10.70 -9.98
N ARG A 440 17.21 10.15 -8.89
CA ARG A 440 16.55 10.95 -7.86
C ARG A 440 17.59 11.02 -6.72
N PRO A 441 17.69 12.12 -5.96
CA PRO A 441 18.79 12.32 -5.02
C PRO A 441 18.69 11.32 -3.86
N THR A 442 19.77 10.57 -3.59
CA THR A 442 20.19 9.72 -2.43
C THR A 442 19.08 9.31 -1.44
N PRO A 443 18.91 8.01 -1.04
CA PRO A 443 17.99 7.66 0.04
C PRO A 443 18.41 8.37 1.31
N THR A 444 17.86 9.56 1.53
CA THR A 444 17.50 10.06 2.84
C THR A 444 16.85 8.86 3.52
N PRO A 445 17.46 8.30 4.59
CA PRO A 445 16.75 7.36 5.45
C PRO A 445 15.33 7.87 5.69
N ASP A 446 14.33 7.00 5.84
CA ASP A 446 12.94 7.41 6.06
C ASP A 446 12.94 8.64 6.99
N PRO A 447 12.56 9.84 6.50
CA PRO A 447 12.70 11.08 7.25
C PRO A 447 12.05 10.97 8.64
N ILE A 448 11.06 10.09 8.78
CA ILE A 448 10.45 9.71 10.04
C ILE A 448 11.46 8.98 10.93
N THR A 449 12.01 7.84 10.51
CA THR A 449 13.04 7.11 11.31
C THR A 449 14.32 7.91 11.60
N GLN A 450 14.58 8.94 10.80
CA GLN A 450 15.75 9.80 10.90
C GLN A 450 15.53 11.03 11.78
N ALA A 451 14.27 11.34 12.11
CA ALA A 451 13.95 12.45 12.96
C ALA A 451 14.48 12.23 14.38
N LYS A 452 14.80 13.34 15.03
CA LYS A 452 15.40 13.37 16.35
C LYS A 452 14.49 12.66 17.37
N PHE A 453 15.03 11.74 18.15
CA PHE A 453 14.32 11.03 19.22
C PHE A 453 13.21 10.07 18.78
N VAL A 454 13.30 9.51 17.58
CA VAL A 454 12.38 8.47 17.13
C VAL A 454 12.86 7.10 17.66
N PRO A 455 12.01 6.36 18.40
CA PRO A 455 12.29 4.99 18.81
C PRO A 455 12.59 4.07 17.62
N ARG A 456 13.47 3.10 17.82
CA ARG A 456 13.81 2.08 16.82
C ARG A 456 12.87 0.87 16.89
N ASN A 457 12.95 -0.03 15.91
CA ASN A 457 12.29 -1.34 15.91
C ASN A 457 10.76 -1.31 16.09
N GLU A 458 10.07 -0.39 15.40
CA GLU A 458 8.61 -0.22 15.47
C GLU A 458 8.04 0.08 16.87
N GLN A 459 8.91 0.44 17.80
CA GLN A 459 8.51 0.88 19.14
C GLN A 459 8.02 2.33 19.10
N LEU A 460 7.36 2.76 20.18
CA LEU A 460 6.91 4.13 20.37
C LEU A 460 7.14 4.58 21.82
N LEU A 461 7.45 5.85 22.02
CA LEU A 461 7.70 6.41 23.34
C LEU A 461 6.39 6.62 24.09
N PHE A 462 6.22 5.96 25.23
CA PHE A 462 5.04 6.13 26.08
C PHE A 462 5.34 7.13 27.20
N SER A 463 4.52 8.17 27.31
CA SER A 463 4.72 9.27 28.25
C SER A 463 3.47 9.56 29.07
N VAL A 464 3.66 10.12 30.27
CA VAL A 464 2.56 10.51 31.17
C VAL A 464 2.72 11.96 31.64
N GLY A 465 1.60 12.67 31.74
CA GLY A 465 1.55 14.05 32.19
C GLY A 465 0.37 14.35 33.12
N GLN A 466 0.23 15.60 33.57
CA GLN A 466 0.99 16.79 33.14
C GLN A 466 1.66 17.58 34.27
N ASP A 467 1.61 17.08 35.49
CA ASP A 467 2.08 17.76 36.69
C ASP A 467 2.78 16.79 37.64
N LEU A 468 3.54 17.34 38.59
CA LEU A 468 4.38 16.57 39.51
C LEU A 468 3.57 15.55 40.30
N GLU A 469 2.43 15.98 40.85
CA GLU A 469 1.63 15.16 41.74
C GLU A 469 0.93 14.02 40.98
N THR A 470 0.35 14.30 39.81
CA THR A 470 -0.36 13.28 39.02
C THR A 470 0.56 12.25 38.40
N VAL A 471 1.77 12.65 37.97
CA VAL A 471 2.78 11.71 37.47
C VAL A 471 3.29 10.82 38.61
N ALA A 472 3.57 11.38 39.78
CA ALA A 472 4.00 10.60 40.94
C ALA A 472 2.92 9.60 41.41
N GLU A 473 1.64 10.02 41.42
CA GLU A 473 0.51 9.13 41.74
C GLU A 473 0.36 8.02 40.71
N TYR A 474 0.49 8.34 39.41
CA TYR A 474 0.45 7.36 38.33
C TYR A 474 1.54 6.30 38.52
N VAL A 475 2.80 6.69 38.67
CA VAL A 475 3.93 5.76 38.83
C VAL A 475 3.71 4.85 40.03
N LYS A 476 3.29 5.42 41.16
CA LYS A 476 3.04 4.67 42.39
C LYS A 476 1.95 3.61 42.25
N THR A 477 0.92 3.84 41.44
CA THR A 477 -0.27 2.98 41.36
C THR A 477 -0.26 2.04 40.16
N VAL A 478 0.24 2.53 39.03
CA VAL A 478 0.38 1.75 37.80
C VAL A 478 1.59 0.82 37.89
N GLU A 479 2.60 1.18 38.70
CA GLU A 479 3.84 0.42 38.90
C GLU A 479 4.63 0.23 37.59
N VAL A 480 4.49 1.19 36.69
CA VAL A 480 5.22 1.30 35.43
C VAL A 480 5.74 2.72 35.31
N ASP A 481 7.05 2.86 35.27
CA ASP A 481 7.71 4.14 35.05
C ASP A 481 7.61 4.53 33.56
N PRO A 482 6.97 5.65 33.20
CA PRO A 482 6.76 6.02 31.81
C PRO A 482 8.08 6.42 31.14
N GLY A 483 8.25 6.05 29.86
CA GLY A 483 9.41 6.46 29.07
C GLY A 483 9.53 7.98 28.91
N GLY A 484 8.44 8.73 29.05
CA GLY A 484 8.49 10.19 29.12
C GLY A 484 7.59 10.78 30.20
N VAL A 485 7.95 11.97 30.69
CA VAL A 485 7.13 12.74 31.63
C VAL A 485 6.88 14.15 31.11
N ALA A 486 5.64 14.60 31.23
CA ALA A 486 5.19 15.84 30.60
C ALA A 486 4.84 16.94 31.61
N MET A 487 5.15 18.18 31.26
CA MET A 487 4.62 19.38 31.92
C MET A 487 4.42 20.53 30.92
N ASN A 488 3.82 21.62 31.39
CA ASN A 488 3.64 22.84 30.61
C ASN A 488 4.28 24.04 31.30
N THR A 489 4.65 25.06 30.54
CA THR A 489 5.08 26.39 31.03
C THR A 489 4.61 27.46 30.04
N SER A 490 4.93 28.73 30.29
CA SER A 490 4.56 29.83 29.40
C SER A 490 5.67 30.84 29.18
N LEU A 491 5.70 31.49 28.02
CA LEU A 491 6.41 32.74 27.83
C LEU A 491 5.49 33.93 28.16
N PRO A 492 6.01 35.02 28.75
CA PRO A 492 7.42 35.24 29.13
C PRO A 492 7.78 34.73 30.53
N ARG A 493 6.83 34.17 31.29
CA ARG A 493 6.95 33.99 32.74
C ARG A 493 7.80 32.79 33.16
N LEU A 494 7.91 31.78 32.32
CA LEU A 494 8.70 30.55 32.53
C LEU A 494 8.42 29.91 33.90
N GLU A 495 7.15 29.89 34.30
CA GLU A 495 6.76 29.30 35.57
C GLU A 495 7.15 27.81 35.59
N GLY A 496 7.68 27.33 36.71
CA GLY A 496 8.16 25.95 36.82
C GLY A 496 9.56 25.70 36.25
N ILE A 497 10.24 26.69 35.67
CA ILE A 497 11.62 26.50 35.17
C ILE A 497 12.66 26.77 36.25
N ALA A 498 12.56 27.88 36.97
CA ALA A 498 13.52 28.27 38.02
C ALA A 498 13.10 27.83 39.44
N ALA A 499 11.79 27.67 39.66
CA ALA A 499 11.22 27.25 40.93
C ALA A 499 9.85 26.62 40.70
N LYS A 500 9.38 25.83 41.68
CA LYS A 500 8.05 25.23 41.68
C LYS A 500 6.97 26.30 41.54
N ALA A 501 6.03 26.07 40.63
CA ALA A 501 4.90 26.95 40.36
C ALA A 501 3.63 26.13 40.11
N ASP A 502 2.47 26.77 40.23
CA ASP A 502 1.17 26.18 39.87
C ASP A 502 0.31 27.28 39.23
N SER A 503 -0.09 27.05 37.97
CA SER A 503 -0.95 27.96 37.20
C SER A 503 -2.44 27.56 37.25
N GLY A 504 -2.79 26.64 38.16
CA GLY A 504 -4.11 26.05 38.33
C GLY A 504 -4.31 24.71 37.62
N SER A 505 -3.27 24.16 36.99
CA SER A 505 -3.28 22.86 36.29
C SER A 505 -2.42 21.79 37.00
N GLY A 506 -2.09 22.00 38.28
CA GLY A 506 -1.16 21.16 39.03
C GLY A 506 0.23 21.79 39.12
N ALA A 507 1.04 21.33 40.09
CA ALA A 507 2.34 21.93 40.31
C ALA A 507 3.37 21.43 39.31
N MET A 508 4.22 22.34 38.86
CA MET A 508 5.23 22.09 37.84
C MET A 508 6.58 22.64 38.31
N PHE A 509 7.61 21.80 38.20
CA PHE A 509 8.99 22.19 38.41
C PHE A 509 9.90 21.27 37.59
N LEU A 510 10.61 21.84 36.62
CA LEU A 510 11.42 21.12 35.64
C LEU A 510 12.47 20.23 36.29
N ASP A 511 13.23 20.77 37.25
CA ASP A 511 14.31 20.03 37.91
C ASP A 511 13.76 18.91 38.80
N GLU A 512 12.66 19.14 39.53
CA GLU A 512 12.05 18.13 40.38
C GLU A 512 11.46 16.99 39.54
N LEU A 513 10.78 17.30 38.43
CA LEU A 513 10.26 16.27 37.54
C LEU A 513 11.42 15.47 36.91
N ALA A 514 12.48 16.14 36.48
CA ALA A 514 13.65 15.47 35.91
C ALA A 514 14.39 14.59 36.94
N ALA A 515 14.54 15.08 38.18
CA ALA A 515 15.20 14.35 39.25
C ALA A 515 14.39 13.13 39.72
N ASN A 516 13.07 13.23 39.75
CA ASN A 516 12.19 12.13 40.13
C ASN A 516 12.10 11.04 39.06
N HIS A 517 12.39 11.37 37.80
CA HIS A 517 12.32 10.45 36.67
C HIS A 517 13.62 10.51 35.83
N PRO A 518 14.75 10.00 36.34
CA PRO A 518 16.09 10.15 35.74
C PRO A 518 16.29 9.34 34.44
N ASP A 519 15.44 8.37 34.15
CA ASP A 519 15.50 7.52 32.95
C ASP A 519 14.37 7.81 31.93
N SER A 520 13.63 8.91 32.10
CA SER A 520 12.52 9.31 31.20
C SER A 520 12.88 10.51 30.32
N ALA A 521 12.42 10.55 29.08
CA ALA A 521 12.44 11.77 28.28
C ALA A 521 11.52 12.85 28.88
N LEU A 522 11.73 14.12 28.52
CA LEU A 522 10.87 15.22 28.96
C LEU A 522 10.00 15.76 27.84
N ILE A 523 8.72 16.00 28.12
CA ILE A 523 7.79 16.61 27.18
C ILE A 523 7.35 17.95 27.76
N LEU A 524 7.77 19.05 27.16
CA LEU A 524 7.48 20.40 27.65
C LEU A 524 6.57 21.14 26.68
N GLY A 525 5.36 21.49 27.10
CA GLY A 525 4.53 22.44 26.36
C GLY A 525 4.89 23.88 26.70
N LEU A 526 5.10 24.71 25.68
CA LEU A 526 5.44 26.12 25.86
C LEU A 526 4.32 26.98 25.28
N ASN A 527 3.49 27.54 26.16
CA ASN A 527 2.45 28.46 25.74
C ASN A 527 3.04 29.83 25.37
N VAL A 528 2.70 30.35 24.19
CA VAL A 528 3.14 31.67 23.69
C VAL A 528 1.98 32.60 23.32
N VAL A 529 0.78 32.33 23.84
CA VAL A 529 -0.39 33.22 23.68
C VAL A 529 -0.01 34.65 24.09
N ASP A 530 -0.45 35.61 23.29
CA ASP A 530 -0.18 37.04 23.43
C ASP A 530 1.31 37.42 23.45
N SER A 531 2.21 36.53 23.02
CA SER A 531 3.67 36.73 23.05
C SER A 531 4.34 36.70 21.68
N LEU A 532 3.62 36.37 20.59
CA LEU A 532 4.21 36.20 19.25
C LEU A 532 4.96 37.45 18.77
N GLU A 533 4.37 38.64 18.92
CA GLU A 533 5.03 39.92 18.56
C GLU A 533 6.30 40.17 19.37
N ALA A 534 6.26 39.87 20.68
CA ALA A 534 7.40 40.04 21.57
C ALA A 534 8.53 39.02 21.28
N VAL A 535 8.17 37.81 20.84
CA VAL A 535 9.13 36.84 20.28
C VAL A 535 9.72 37.39 18.98
N ASN A 536 8.89 37.78 18.02
CA ASN A 536 9.33 38.24 16.69
C ASN A 536 10.26 39.46 16.76
N SER A 537 9.89 40.47 17.56
CA SER A 537 10.72 41.68 17.78
C SER A 537 12.01 41.42 18.57
N GLY A 538 12.07 40.33 19.34
CA GLY A 538 13.23 39.96 20.17
C GLY A 538 13.18 40.48 21.59
N ALA A 539 12.07 41.07 22.00
CA ALA A 539 11.84 41.46 23.38
C ALA A 539 11.93 40.26 24.36
N LEU A 540 11.68 39.03 23.89
CA LEU A 540 11.75 37.80 24.69
C LEU A 540 13.00 36.94 24.46
N ASP A 541 14.01 37.48 23.79
CA ASP A 541 15.26 36.74 23.51
C ASP A 541 15.97 36.26 24.79
N GLN A 542 16.00 37.08 25.86
CA GLN A 542 16.60 36.71 27.14
C GLN A 542 15.84 35.59 27.87
N PRO A 543 14.50 35.66 28.06
CA PRO A 543 13.74 34.52 28.55
C PRO A 543 13.91 33.25 27.71
N ILE A 544 13.92 33.36 26.38
CA ILE A 544 14.12 32.21 25.50
C ILE A 544 15.51 31.60 25.75
N ASP A 545 16.57 32.41 25.84
CA ASP A 545 17.90 31.91 26.16
C ASP A 545 17.95 31.19 27.50
N HIS A 546 17.33 31.79 28.53
CA HIS A 546 17.27 31.17 29.84
C HIS A 546 16.61 29.80 29.78
N LEU A 547 15.48 29.67 29.09
CA LEU A 547 14.82 28.38 28.89
C LEU A 547 15.73 27.39 28.17
N LEU A 548 16.34 27.78 27.04
CA LEU A 548 17.19 26.89 26.24
C LEU A 548 18.44 26.44 27.00
N ASP A 549 19.07 27.33 27.77
CA ASP A 549 20.22 27.00 28.61
C ASP A 549 19.85 25.97 29.69
N ARG A 550 18.67 26.14 30.31
CA ARG A 550 18.16 25.19 31.29
C ARG A 550 17.85 23.83 30.68
N LEU A 551 17.22 23.80 29.50
CA LEU A 551 16.92 22.53 28.80
C LEU A 551 18.18 21.80 28.36
N SER A 552 19.19 22.52 27.87
CA SER A 552 20.49 21.96 27.48
C SER A 552 21.20 21.29 28.66
N ALA A 553 21.16 21.92 29.85
CA ALA A 553 21.81 21.42 31.05
C ALA A 553 21.29 20.05 31.54
N LEU A 554 20.09 19.63 31.12
CA LEU A 554 19.48 18.37 31.54
C LEU A 554 20.11 17.13 30.90
N LYS A 555 20.89 17.29 29.81
CA LYS A 555 21.60 16.19 29.12
C LYS A 555 20.72 14.96 28.87
N ARG A 556 19.50 15.18 28.37
CA ARG A 556 18.51 14.14 28.05
C ARG A 556 17.57 14.59 26.93
N PRO A 557 16.86 13.66 26.26
CA PRO A 557 15.87 14.00 25.24
C PRO A 557 14.74 14.87 25.80
N VAL A 558 14.47 16.00 25.13
CA VAL A 558 13.34 16.90 25.42
C VAL A 558 12.52 17.12 24.15
N PHE A 559 11.21 16.88 24.22
CA PHE A 559 10.24 17.25 23.19
C PHE A 559 9.58 18.56 23.59
N LEU A 560 9.86 19.64 22.86
CA LEU A 560 9.36 20.98 23.15
C LEU A 560 8.23 21.36 22.19
N ARG A 561 7.03 21.52 22.73
CA ARG A 561 5.80 21.84 22.00
C ARG A 561 5.57 23.35 22.04
N PHE A 562 6.34 24.08 21.23
CA PHE A 562 6.27 25.54 21.14
C PHE A 562 4.92 25.98 20.56
N GLY A 563 4.18 26.84 21.26
CA GLY A 563 2.89 27.34 20.78
C GLY A 563 1.87 26.25 20.45
N TYR A 564 1.86 25.18 21.25
CA TYR A 564 1.03 24.00 21.03
C TYR A 564 -0.47 24.31 20.86
N GLU A 565 -1.12 23.46 20.06
CA GLU A 565 -2.51 23.58 19.62
C GLU A 565 -2.74 24.84 18.80
N PHE A 566 -1.84 25.08 17.84
CA PHE A 566 -1.71 26.39 17.18
C PHE A 566 -2.97 26.85 16.43
N ASP A 567 -3.77 25.89 15.98
CA ASP A 567 -4.98 26.02 15.19
C ASP A 567 -6.24 26.12 16.05
N LYS A 568 -6.12 26.12 17.39
CA LYS A 568 -7.27 26.30 18.27
C LYS A 568 -7.68 27.77 18.37
N ALA A 569 -8.98 28.04 18.19
CA ALA A 569 -9.52 29.39 18.16
C ALA A 569 -9.17 30.22 19.41
N GLU A 570 -9.12 29.61 20.60
CA GLU A 570 -8.84 30.32 21.85
C GLU A 570 -7.37 30.75 21.97
N LYS A 571 -6.46 30.17 21.19
CA LYS A 571 -5.03 30.58 21.18
C LYS A 571 -4.83 31.89 20.43
N ARG A 572 -5.72 32.21 19.47
CA ARG A 572 -5.71 33.44 18.67
C ARG A 572 -4.37 33.70 17.96
N TYR A 573 -3.71 32.64 17.49
CA TYR A 573 -2.46 32.79 16.76
C TYR A 573 -2.74 33.20 15.32
N ASP A 574 -2.28 34.41 14.97
CA ASP A 574 -2.15 34.79 13.57
C ASP A 574 -1.13 33.86 12.89
N PRO A 575 -1.47 33.21 11.75
CA PRO A 575 -0.60 32.20 11.17
C PRO A 575 0.76 32.74 10.70
N GLU A 576 0.81 33.96 10.16
CA GLU A 576 2.07 34.56 9.71
C GLU A 576 2.98 34.89 10.90
N GLN A 577 2.42 35.51 11.95
CA GLN A 577 3.18 35.80 13.17
C GLN A 577 3.67 34.52 13.87
N TYR A 578 2.85 33.47 13.85
CA TYR A 578 3.20 32.17 14.42
C TYR A 578 4.38 31.53 13.68
N GLN A 579 4.33 31.48 12.35
CA GLN A 579 5.43 30.97 11.53
C GLN A 579 6.73 31.76 11.79
N GLN A 580 6.66 33.10 11.83
CA GLN A 580 7.83 33.94 12.12
C GLN A 580 8.43 33.64 13.49
N ALA A 581 7.59 33.49 14.52
CA ALA A 581 8.03 33.23 15.89
C ALA A 581 8.66 31.85 16.01
N TRP A 582 8.08 30.85 15.35
CA TRP A 582 8.62 29.50 15.26
C TRP A 582 10.00 29.48 14.61
N ILE A 583 10.12 30.08 13.41
CA ILE A 583 11.38 30.13 12.66
C ILE A 583 12.46 30.82 13.49
N LYS A 584 12.14 31.93 14.16
CA LYS A 584 13.08 32.63 15.03
C LYS A 584 13.52 31.77 16.22
N PHE A 585 12.59 31.12 16.90
CA PHE A 585 12.89 30.24 18.03
C PHE A 585 13.79 29.07 17.60
N SER A 586 13.47 28.42 16.48
CA SER A 586 14.25 27.32 15.91
C SER A 586 15.67 27.76 15.51
N ARG A 587 15.83 28.93 14.88
CA ARG A 587 17.15 29.50 14.56
C ARG A 587 17.98 29.77 15.81
N ARG A 588 17.37 30.31 16.86
CA ARG A 588 18.04 30.58 18.13
C ARG A 588 18.51 29.30 18.83
N MET A 589 17.71 28.23 18.80
CA MET A 589 18.15 26.90 19.25
C MET A 589 19.38 26.39 18.49
N LYS A 590 19.39 26.58 17.16
CA LYS A 590 20.52 26.18 16.31
C LYS A 590 21.78 26.99 16.61
N GLU A 591 21.65 28.30 16.81
CA GLU A 591 22.75 29.20 17.20
C GLU A 591 23.38 28.81 18.53
N LYS A 592 22.56 28.39 19.51
CA LYS A 592 23.01 27.88 20.81
C LYS A 592 23.42 26.41 20.80
N GLN A 593 23.42 25.76 19.64
CA GLN A 593 23.81 24.35 19.46
C GLN A 593 23.04 23.39 20.37
N ILE A 594 21.74 23.62 20.55
CA ILE A 594 20.88 22.80 21.40
C ILE A 594 20.60 21.45 20.71
N ASP A 595 21.31 20.42 21.12
CA ASP A 595 21.29 19.08 20.50
C ASP A 595 20.38 18.08 21.23
N ASN A 596 19.85 18.42 22.41
CA ASN A 596 19.01 17.54 23.22
C ASN A 596 17.50 17.88 23.17
N VAL A 597 17.08 18.88 22.37
CA VAL A 597 15.67 19.29 22.25
C VAL A 597 15.12 19.09 20.82
N ALA A 598 13.95 18.46 20.68
CA ALA A 598 13.19 18.31 19.43
C ALA A 598 11.93 19.20 19.46
N LEU A 599 11.71 20.01 18.43
CA LEU A 599 10.50 20.86 18.32
C LEU A 599 9.32 20.08 17.74
N VAL A 600 8.17 20.16 18.41
CA VAL A 600 6.93 19.45 18.06
C VAL A 600 5.86 20.46 17.65
N TRP A 601 5.49 20.46 16.36
CA TRP A 601 4.45 21.35 15.80
C TRP A 601 3.08 20.72 16.02
N GLN A 602 2.43 21.09 17.11
CA GLN A 602 1.22 20.41 17.60
C GLN A 602 -0.06 21.12 17.17
N SER A 603 -0.88 20.43 16.37
CA SER A 603 -2.28 20.80 16.11
C SER A 603 -3.19 20.34 17.28
N ALA A 604 -4.27 21.08 17.51
CA ALA A 604 -5.35 20.69 18.40
C ALA A 604 -6.14 19.50 17.85
N ALA A 605 -6.12 19.29 16.53
CA ALA A 605 -6.98 18.33 15.83
C ALA A 605 -8.42 18.42 16.34
N ASP A 606 -8.93 19.64 16.53
CA ASP A 606 -10.19 19.88 17.22
C ASP A 606 -11.37 19.46 16.32
N CYS A 607 -12.34 18.75 16.89
CA CYS A 607 -13.59 18.42 16.22
C CYS A 607 -14.40 19.65 15.82
N GLY A 608 -14.18 20.79 16.49
CA GLY A 608 -14.72 22.09 16.09
C GLY A 608 -14.09 22.69 14.82
N GLY A 609 -13.08 22.04 14.26
CA GLY A 609 -12.29 22.54 13.15
C GLY A 609 -11.19 23.51 13.60
N THR A 610 -10.50 24.09 12.62
CA THR A 610 -9.41 25.04 12.84
C THR A 610 -9.93 26.47 13.03
N SER A 611 -9.12 27.31 13.67
CA SER A 611 -9.38 28.75 13.79
C SER A 611 -9.61 29.36 12.40
N ASP A 612 -10.70 30.13 12.28
CA ASP A 612 -11.17 30.72 11.01
C ASP A 612 -11.35 29.71 9.85
N ALA A 613 -11.51 28.42 10.15
CA ALA A 613 -11.59 27.34 9.17
C ALA A 613 -10.41 27.28 8.17
N ARG A 614 -9.24 27.76 8.58
CA ARG A 614 -8.03 27.73 7.74
C ARG A 614 -7.42 26.32 7.72
N PRO A 615 -6.84 25.87 6.60
CA PRO A 615 -6.08 24.61 6.58
C PRO A 615 -4.90 24.67 7.56
N ILE A 616 -4.52 23.53 8.16
CA ILE A 616 -3.43 23.48 9.18
C ILE A 616 -2.09 23.96 8.61
N GLU A 617 -1.90 23.79 7.30
CA GLU A 617 -0.79 24.27 6.48
C GLU A 617 -0.56 25.78 6.65
N ALA A 618 -1.61 26.55 6.97
CA ALA A 618 -1.51 27.98 7.18
C ALA A 618 -0.57 28.36 8.33
N TRP A 619 -0.34 27.47 9.30
CA TRP A 619 0.59 27.69 10.43
C TRP A 619 1.91 26.94 10.26
N TYR A 620 2.15 26.28 9.13
CA TYR A 620 3.33 25.43 8.95
C TYR A 620 4.57 26.28 8.62
N PRO A 621 5.64 26.23 9.44
CA PRO A 621 6.80 27.09 9.26
C PRO A 621 7.83 26.55 8.25
N GLY A 622 7.66 25.31 7.76
CA GLY A 622 8.58 24.63 6.85
C GLY A 622 9.24 23.39 7.47
N ASP A 623 9.58 22.41 6.62
CA ASP A 623 10.13 21.11 7.03
C ASP A 623 11.44 21.23 7.82
N GLU A 624 12.27 22.22 7.51
CA GLU A 624 13.58 22.41 8.15
C GLU A 624 13.48 22.91 9.59
N PHE A 625 12.32 23.43 10.01
CA PHE A 625 12.11 23.99 11.35
C PHE A 625 11.28 23.07 12.27
N VAL A 626 10.66 22.03 11.72
CA VAL A 626 9.79 21.10 12.46
C VAL A 626 10.45 19.73 12.57
N ALA A 627 10.68 19.26 13.80
CA ALA A 627 11.23 17.92 14.02
C ALA A 627 10.10 16.86 14.09
N TRP A 628 8.98 17.19 14.71
CA TRP A 628 7.83 16.32 14.90
C TRP A 628 6.52 17.05 14.60
N VAL A 629 5.55 16.33 14.05
CA VAL A 629 4.15 16.78 14.04
C VAL A 629 3.48 16.27 15.30
N GLY A 630 2.67 17.11 15.94
CA GLY A 630 1.91 16.75 17.12
C GLY A 630 0.40 16.84 16.87
N LEU A 631 -0.37 16.01 17.58
CA LEU A 631 -1.82 16.17 17.67
C LEU A 631 -2.33 15.96 19.10
N SER A 632 -3.43 16.63 19.45
CA SER A 632 -4.19 16.34 20.66
C SER A 632 -5.28 15.28 20.39
N TYR A 633 -5.45 14.31 21.30
CA TYR A 633 -6.46 13.26 21.19
C TYR A 633 -7.39 13.31 22.41
N PHE A 634 -8.49 14.06 22.30
CA PHE A 634 -9.43 14.28 23.40
C PHE A 634 -10.80 13.66 23.09
N ALA A 635 -11.70 14.42 22.46
CA ALA A 635 -13.04 13.96 22.10
C ALA A 635 -13.16 13.50 20.64
N GLN A 636 -12.09 12.89 20.08
CA GLN A 636 -11.97 12.63 18.63
C GLN A 636 -13.08 11.73 18.04
N ALA A 637 -13.67 10.87 18.87
CA ALA A 637 -14.82 10.05 18.46
C ALA A 637 -16.05 10.89 18.08
N ALA A 638 -16.16 12.13 18.55
CA ALA A 638 -17.27 13.03 18.21
C ALA A 638 -17.23 13.54 16.77
N CYS A 639 -16.10 13.38 16.07
CA CYS A 639 -15.91 13.84 14.70
C CYS A 639 -15.24 12.77 13.81
N ASP A 640 -15.49 11.49 14.10
CA ASP A 640 -15.01 10.34 13.32
C ASP A 640 -13.49 10.39 13.02
N LEU A 641 -12.70 10.92 13.96
CA LEU A 641 -11.24 11.10 13.84
C LEU A 641 -10.79 11.98 12.67
N ALA A 642 -11.69 12.68 11.97
CA ALA A 642 -11.35 13.36 10.72
C ALA A 642 -10.22 14.41 10.88
N PRO A 643 -10.23 15.29 11.89
CA PRO A 643 -9.13 16.23 12.10
C PRO A 643 -7.81 15.52 12.48
N ALA A 644 -7.88 14.47 13.29
CA ALA A 644 -6.69 13.70 13.68
C ALA A 644 -6.07 13.01 12.45
N ASN A 645 -6.89 12.39 11.59
CA ASN A 645 -6.46 11.79 10.34
C ASN A 645 -5.86 12.82 9.36
N ALA A 646 -6.40 14.04 9.32
CA ALA A 646 -5.83 15.12 8.52
C ALA A 646 -4.40 15.46 8.98
N VAL A 647 -4.16 15.54 10.30
CA VAL A 647 -2.82 15.76 10.85
C VAL A 647 -1.87 14.59 10.55
N LEU A 648 -2.34 13.34 10.63
CA LEU A 648 -1.53 12.18 10.26
C LEU A 648 -1.15 12.20 8.77
N ASN A 649 -2.10 12.54 7.90
CA ASN A 649 -1.86 12.63 6.46
C ASN A 649 -0.88 13.75 6.12
N PHE A 650 -1.01 14.90 6.79
CA PHE A 650 -0.02 15.98 6.70
C PHE A 650 1.37 15.51 7.13
N ALA A 651 1.48 14.81 8.26
CA ALA A 651 2.77 14.30 8.73
C ALA A 651 3.40 13.30 7.74
N ARG A 652 2.59 12.42 7.13
CA ARG A 652 3.04 11.50 6.06
C ARG A 652 3.58 12.26 4.85
N GLN A 653 2.84 13.27 4.37
CA GLN A 653 3.24 14.11 3.24
C GLN A 653 4.55 14.85 3.48
N HIS A 654 4.81 15.24 4.73
CA HIS A 654 6.01 15.98 5.14
C HIS A 654 7.12 15.10 5.74
N GLY A 655 6.97 13.77 5.74
CA GLY A 655 7.94 12.83 6.30
C GLY A 655 8.27 13.10 7.77
N LYS A 656 7.27 13.45 8.58
CA LYS A 656 7.46 13.77 10.01
C LYS A 656 6.91 12.67 10.91
N PRO A 657 7.64 12.28 11.97
CA PRO A 657 7.05 11.44 13.00
C PRO A 657 5.96 12.20 13.74
N VAL A 658 4.95 11.47 14.18
CA VAL A 658 3.80 11.97 14.93
C VAL A 658 3.95 11.64 16.39
N MET A 659 3.77 12.67 17.22
CA MET A 659 3.52 12.54 18.64
C MET A 659 2.05 12.82 18.92
N ILE A 660 1.33 11.87 19.53
CA ILE A 660 0.09 12.22 20.22
C ILE A 660 0.51 12.96 21.50
N ALA A 661 0.51 14.28 21.43
CA ALA A 661 1.17 15.17 22.37
C ALA A 661 0.37 15.40 23.66
N GLY A 662 -0.90 15.04 23.65
CA GLY A 662 -1.75 14.97 24.82
C GLY A 662 -2.99 14.15 24.49
N ALA A 663 -3.22 13.09 25.25
CA ALA A 663 -4.41 12.26 25.15
C ALA A 663 -5.11 12.17 26.50
N THR A 664 -6.41 12.41 26.52
CA THR A 664 -7.23 12.26 27.75
C THR A 664 -8.69 12.02 27.35
N PRO A 665 -9.44 11.16 28.08
CA PRO A 665 -10.87 10.95 27.84
C PRO A 665 -11.68 12.16 28.30
N GLN A 666 -11.65 13.24 27.51
CA GLN A 666 -12.37 14.46 27.83
C GLN A 666 -13.87 14.19 27.99
N GLY A 667 -14.43 14.70 29.08
CA GLY A 667 -15.84 14.54 29.43
C GLY A 667 -16.14 13.29 30.25
N TYR A 668 -15.18 12.39 30.43
CA TYR A 668 -15.36 11.17 31.22
C TYR A 668 -14.81 11.34 32.64
N ASP A 669 -15.60 10.93 33.63
CA ASP A 669 -15.15 10.71 35.00
C ASP A 669 -15.00 9.21 35.24
N ILE A 670 -13.76 8.73 35.26
CA ILE A 670 -13.43 7.31 35.40
C ILE A 670 -13.83 6.79 36.78
N GLY A 671 -13.69 7.61 37.83
CA GLY A 671 -14.01 7.23 39.20
C GLY A 671 -15.51 7.17 39.47
N GLN A 672 -16.25 8.18 39.00
CA GLN A 672 -17.71 8.26 39.13
C GLN A 672 -18.47 7.47 38.07
N LEU A 673 -17.76 6.99 37.05
CA LEU A 673 -18.32 6.29 35.89
C LEU A 673 -19.41 7.11 35.20
N THR A 674 -19.09 8.36 34.86
CA THR A 674 -20.00 9.26 34.18
C THR A 674 -19.38 9.88 32.94
N TYR A 675 -20.21 10.31 32.00
CA TYR A 675 -19.83 11.16 30.87
C TYR A 675 -20.71 12.39 30.80
N SER A 676 -20.12 13.55 30.52
CA SER A 676 -20.81 14.81 30.28
C SER A 676 -20.01 15.68 29.30
N THR A 677 -20.69 16.47 28.49
CA THR A 677 -20.06 17.46 27.60
C THR A 677 -19.97 18.85 28.24
N ASP A 678 -20.78 19.13 29.26
CA ASP A 678 -20.96 20.46 29.84
C ASP A 678 -20.80 20.52 31.37
N GLY A 679 -20.70 19.36 32.03
CA GLY A 679 -20.60 19.25 33.48
C GLY A 679 -21.91 19.51 34.23
N GLN A 680 -23.05 19.48 33.52
CA GLN A 680 -24.41 19.62 34.06
C GLN A 680 -25.20 18.33 33.83
N ASP A 681 -25.19 17.84 32.58
CA ASP A 681 -25.93 16.64 32.17
C ASP A 681 -25.01 15.42 32.18
N PHE A 682 -25.22 14.53 33.16
CA PHE A 682 -24.38 13.35 33.38
C PHE A 682 -25.07 12.07 32.93
N ARG A 683 -24.40 11.35 32.02
CA ARG A 683 -24.73 9.97 31.66
C ARG A 683 -23.94 9.00 32.54
N HIS A 684 -24.63 8.16 33.31
CA HIS A 684 -23.98 7.04 34.00
C HIS A 684 -23.50 5.96 33.03
N MET A 685 -22.34 5.40 33.33
CA MET A 685 -21.63 4.44 32.49
C MET A 685 -21.14 3.24 33.31
N LEU A 686 -20.71 2.20 32.61
CA LEU A 686 -19.92 1.11 33.19
C LEU A 686 -18.45 1.32 32.84
N SER A 687 -17.53 0.83 33.67
CA SER A 687 -16.08 0.91 33.39
C SER A 687 -15.70 0.27 32.05
N GLY A 688 -16.37 -0.82 31.68
CA GLY A 688 -16.22 -1.46 30.37
C GLY A 688 -16.71 -0.59 29.21
N ALA A 689 -17.72 0.26 29.41
CA ALA A 689 -18.21 1.18 28.40
C ALA A 689 -17.22 2.34 28.18
N ILE A 690 -16.69 2.93 29.26
CA ILE A 690 -15.63 3.97 29.14
C ILE A 690 -14.41 3.41 28.39
N TRP A 691 -13.98 2.19 28.71
CA TRP A 691 -12.91 1.52 27.98
C TRP A 691 -13.22 1.38 26.49
N LYS A 692 -14.42 0.89 26.16
CA LYS A 692 -14.85 0.64 24.78
C LYS A 692 -15.03 1.93 23.98
N GLU A 693 -15.51 3.00 24.61
CA GLU A 693 -15.86 4.25 23.92
C GLU A 693 -14.66 5.18 23.72
N TRP A 694 -13.62 5.11 24.57
CA TRP A 694 -12.46 5.99 24.44
C TRP A 694 -11.11 5.26 24.35
N PHE A 695 -10.80 4.39 25.32
CA PHE A 695 -9.47 3.76 25.41
C PHE A 695 -9.21 2.78 24.27
N GLN A 696 -10.18 1.94 23.93
CA GLN A 696 -10.03 0.98 22.84
C GLN A 696 -9.86 1.67 21.48
N PRO A 697 -10.68 2.67 21.09
CA PRO A 697 -10.43 3.46 19.88
C PRO A 697 -9.08 4.17 19.89
N PHE A 698 -8.65 4.71 21.04
CA PHE A 698 -7.34 5.36 21.17
C PHE A 698 -6.18 4.40 20.87
N PHE A 699 -6.18 3.21 21.46
CA PHE A 699 -5.15 2.20 21.18
C PHE A 699 -5.24 1.66 19.74
N GLY A 700 -6.45 1.50 19.20
CA GLY A 700 -6.68 1.14 17.80
C GLY A 700 -6.10 2.18 16.83
N PHE A 701 -6.35 3.46 17.09
CA PHE A 701 -5.79 4.57 16.30
C PHE A 701 -4.26 4.57 16.28
N ILE A 702 -3.61 4.24 17.40
CA ILE A 702 -2.15 4.08 17.46
C ILE A 702 -1.70 2.89 16.62
N GLN A 703 -2.39 1.75 16.75
CA GLN A 703 -2.04 0.50 16.05
C GLN A 703 -2.22 0.59 14.53
N GLU A 704 -3.22 1.33 14.06
CA GLU A 704 -3.50 1.51 12.63
C GLU A 704 -2.54 2.49 11.95
N ASN A 705 -1.77 3.27 12.72
CA ASN A 705 -0.94 4.37 12.21
C ASN A 705 0.51 4.28 12.73
N THR A 706 1.04 3.06 12.83
CA THR A 706 2.39 2.77 13.34
C THR A 706 3.51 3.24 12.42
N ASP A 707 3.18 3.49 11.15
CA ASP A 707 4.06 4.09 10.17
C ASP A 707 4.54 5.47 10.64
N VAL A 708 3.64 6.30 11.19
CA VAL A 708 3.94 7.67 11.60
C VAL A 708 3.88 7.95 13.09
N ILE A 709 3.04 7.26 13.87
CA ILE A 709 2.92 7.50 15.32
C ILE A 709 4.09 6.85 16.05
N LYS A 710 4.97 7.68 16.62
CA LYS A 710 6.21 7.24 17.29
C LYS A 710 6.32 7.68 18.75
N ALA A 711 5.37 8.50 19.24
CA ALA A 711 5.29 8.86 20.65
C ALA A 711 3.85 9.18 21.08
N VAL A 712 3.54 8.95 22.35
CA VAL A 712 2.23 9.23 22.95
C VAL A 712 2.39 9.78 24.36
N THR A 713 1.60 10.79 24.71
CA THR A 713 1.52 11.35 26.06
C THR A 713 0.10 11.23 26.59
N TYR A 714 -0.11 10.41 27.62
CA TYR A 714 -1.38 10.32 28.33
C TYR A 714 -1.44 11.32 29.49
N LEU A 715 -2.49 12.15 29.54
CA LEU A 715 -2.68 13.13 30.60
C LEU A 715 -3.56 12.52 31.70
N ASN A 716 -2.91 12.01 32.74
CA ASN A 716 -3.54 11.27 33.85
C ASN A 716 -4.02 12.23 34.96
N ALA A 717 -4.91 13.15 34.62
CA ALA A 717 -5.25 14.27 35.49
C ALA A 717 -6.68 14.18 36.08
N PRO A 718 -6.87 14.56 37.36
CA PRO A 718 -8.17 14.80 37.94
C PRO A 718 -8.64 16.21 37.58
N TRP A 719 -8.96 16.44 36.31
CA TRP A 719 -9.23 17.78 35.77
C TRP A 719 -10.24 18.56 36.62
N ASN A 720 -11.35 17.93 37.02
CA ASN A 720 -12.38 18.57 37.83
C ASN A 720 -11.89 19.09 39.19
N SER A 721 -10.77 18.57 39.71
CA SER A 721 -10.16 19.00 40.99
C SER A 721 -9.12 20.10 40.81
N GLN A 722 -8.66 20.35 39.59
CA GLN A 722 -7.67 21.38 39.29
C GLN A 722 -8.35 22.74 39.13
N LYS A 723 -7.80 23.79 39.77
CA LYS A 723 -8.40 25.13 39.84
C LYS A 723 -8.79 25.70 38.46
N ARG A 724 -8.01 25.42 37.43
CA ARG A 724 -8.25 25.92 36.06
C ARG A 724 -9.42 25.22 35.36
N TRP A 725 -9.65 23.95 35.68
CA TRP A 725 -10.55 23.07 34.93
C TRP A 725 -11.80 22.68 35.72
N GLY A 726 -11.83 22.91 37.02
CA GLY A 726 -12.97 22.66 37.89
C GLY A 726 -14.14 23.64 37.72
N PRO A 727 -15.22 23.48 38.51
CA PRO A 727 -16.42 24.33 38.46
C PRO A 727 -16.09 25.83 38.57
N PRO A 728 -16.72 26.71 37.77
CA PRO A 728 -17.87 26.48 36.89
C PRO A 728 -17.49 26.00 35.46
N TYR A 729 -16.38 25.27 35.30
CA TYR A 729 -15.94 24.67 34.03
C TYR A 729 -15.70 25.70 32.91
N ALA A 730 -15.09 26.83 33.26
CA ALA A 730 -14.83 27.92 32.32
C ALA A 730 -13.94 27.52 31.11
N ASN A 731 -13.23 26.39 31.21
CA ASN A 731 -12.40 25.82 30.14
C ASN A 731 -12.96 24.50 29.60
N GLY A 732 -14.27 24.30 29.72
CA GLY A 732 -14.97 23.06 29.39
C GLY A 732 -14.96 22.04 30.53
N TYR A 733 -15.83 21.05 30.44
CA TYR A 733 -15.85 19.90 31.35
C TYR A 733 -14.92 18.80 30.84
N TRP A 734 -13.99 18.35 31.69
CA TRP A 734 -12.97 17.36 31.31
C TRP A 734 -13.08 16.04 32.08
N GLY A 735 -13.55 16.05 33.33
CA GLY A 735 -13.74 14.83 34.11
C GLY A 735 -12.60 14.48 35.06
N ASP A 736 -12.48 13.20 35.40
CA ASP A 736 -11.34 12.59 36.09
C ASP A 736 -10.77 11.50 35.19
N ALA A 737 -9.63 11.80 34.57
CA ALA A 737 -8.96 10.94 33.60
C ALA A 737 -7.94 10.00 34.25
N ARG A 738 -7.88 9.92 35.58
CA ARG A 738 -6.93 9.02 36.24
C ARG A 738 -7.31 7.57 36.02
N VAL A 739 -6.42 6.79 35.38
CA VAL A 739 -6.68 5.36 35.12
C VAL A 739 -6.82 4.58 36.43
N GLN A 740 -6.13 5.02 37.49
CA GLN A 740 -6.23 4.43 38.83
C GLN A 740 -7.53 4.76 39.57
N ALA A 741 -8.37 5.67 39.06
CA ALA A 741 -9.65 5.99 39.68
C ALA A 741 -10.66 4.83 39.60
N ASN A 742 -10.46 3.87 38.68
CA ASN A 742 -11.29 2.68 38.58
C ASN A 742 -10.44 1.42 38.35
N ARG A 743 -10.62 0.40 39.20
CA ARG A 743 -9.87 -0.86 39.11
C ARG A 743 -9.99 -1.54 37.74
N GLY A 744 -11.19 -1.57 37.14
CA GLY A 744 -11.40 -2.23 35.85
C GLY A 744 -10.70 -1.53 34.69
N VAL A 745 -10.59 -0.20 34.74
CA VAL A 745 -9.83 0.58 33.75
C VAL A 745 -8.33 0.40 33.98
N LEU A 746 -7.88 0.48 35.24
CA LEU A 746 -6.47 0.29 35.61
C LEU A 746 -5.89 -1.03 35.12
N GLU A 747 -6.57 -2.16 35.35
CA GLU A 747 -6.08 -3.48 34.92
C GLU A 747 -5.92 -3.57 33.40
N LYS A 748 -6.91 -3.08 32.65
CA LYS A 748 -6.85 -3.06 31.19
C LYS A 748 -5.78 -2.10 30.67
N TRP A 749 -5.61 -0.97 31.33
CA TRP A 749 -4.58 0.00 31.02
C TRP A 749 -3.19 -0.61 31.19
N LYS A 750 -2.91 -1.23 32.34
CA LYS A 750 -1.66 -1.97 32.59
C LYS A 750 -1.39 -2.96 31.47
N ALA A 751 -2.37 -3.81 31.14
CA ALA A 751 -2.22 -4.80 30.08
C ALA A 751 -1.87 -4.19 28.72
N ALA A 752 -2.48 -3.05 28.36
CA ALA A 752 -2.23 -2.38 27.09
C ALA A 752 -0.82 -1.75 27.01
N ILE A 753 -0.38 -1.06 28.07
CA ILE A 753 0.90 -0.33 28.07
C ILE A 753 2.12 -1.22 28.33
N THR A 754 1.93 -2.45 28.79
CA THR A 754 3.01 -3.44 28.99
C THR A 754 3.40 -4.18 27.71
N ASP A 755 2.71 -3.94 26.60
CA ASP A 755 3.14 -4.42 25.29
C ASP A 755 4.56 -3.89 24.97
N ALA A 756 5.42 -4.76 24.42
CA ALA A 756 6.83 -4.47 24.16
C ALA A 756 7.05 -3.30 23.17
N ARG A 757 6.00 -2.87 22.46
CA ARG A 757 6.03 -1.69 21.61
C ARG A 757 6.12 -0.37 22.38
N TYR A 758 5.63 -0.31 23.61
CA TYR A 758 5.62 0.92 24.41
C TYR A 758 6.92 1.03 25.21
N LEU A 759 7.79 1.95 24.82
CA LEU A 759 9.01 2.23 25.56
C LEU A 759 8.67 2.89 26.89
N GLN A 760 9.01 2.19 27.96
CA GLN A 760 8.97 2.63 29.35
C GLN A 760 10.34 3.16 29.79
N ALA A 761 10.43 3.73 30.98
CA ALA A 761 11.70 4.21 31.52
C ALA A 761 12.68 3.02 31.69
N ALA A 762 13.91 3.23 31.24
CA ALA A 762 15.00 2.26 31.39
C ALA A 762 16.35 2.99 31.25
N PRO A 763 17.44 2.46 31.84
CA PRO A 763 18.76 3.08 31.74
C PRO A 763 19.26 3.26 30.30
N ASP A 764 18.78 2.44 29.36
CA ASP A 764 19.14 2.47 27.93
C ASP A 764 18.13 3.27 27.07
N LEU A 765 17.13 3.91 27.67
CA LEU A 765 16.07 4.59 26.93
C LEU A 765 16.61 5.69 26.02
N PHE A 766 17.56 6.49 26.49
CA PHE A 766 18.09 7.60 25.68
C PHE A 766 18.83 7.08 24.44
N GLU A 767 19.55 5.97 24.57
CA GLU A 767 20.21 5.31 23.44
C GLU A 767 19.17 4.76 22.45
N LYS A 768 18.06 4.19 22.95
CA LYS A 768 16.92 3.77 22.11
C LYS A 768 16.25 4.93 21.37
N LEU A 769 16.32 6.14 21.93
CA LEU A 769 15.92 7.40 21.28
C LEU A 769 17.06 8.05 20.47
N GLY A 770 18.19 7.38 20.31
CA GLY A 770 19.32 7.90 19.53
C GLY A 770 20.02 9.12 20.16
N TYR A 771 19.91 9.30 21.48
CA TYR A 771 20.60 10.35 22.23
C TYR A 771 21.66 9.74 23.15
N THR A 772 22.88 10.22 23.03
CA THR A 772 23.98 9.87 23.93
C THR A 772 24.41 11.12 24.68
N PRO A 773 24.24 11.18 26.01
CA PRO A 773 24.70 12.31 26.80
C PRO A 773 26.19 12.59 26.59
N PRO A 774 26.62 13.86 26.48
CA PRO A 774 28.04 14.19 26.42
C PRO A 774 28.77 13.66 27.66
N GLN A 775 29.83 12.89 27.43
CA GLN A 775 30.71 12.40 28.50
C GLN A 775 31.31 13.60 29.27
N PRO A 776 31.44 13.49 30.60
CA PRO A 776 31.90 14.58 31.46
C PRO A 776 33.31 15.09 31.15
#